data_AF-A0A9D0N5Y4-F1
#
_entry.id   AF-A0A9D0N5Y4-F1
#
_cell.length_a   1.000
_cell.length_b   1.000
_cell.length_c   1.000
_cell.angle_alpha   90.00
_cell.angle_beta   90.00
_cell.angle_gamma   90.00
#
_symmetry.space_group_name_H-M   'P 1'
#
loop_
_entity.id
_entity.type
_entity.pdbx_description
1 polymer ?
#
loop_
_entity_poly.entity_id
_entity_poly.type
_entity_poly.pdbx_seq_one_letter_code
_entity_poly.pdbx_strand_id
1 'polypeptide(L)'
;MKIFYLHCRDMAVAMLHPVKGRFLLSLFLLFTSISLVGCGASNDSASEAEGEGEIVIGLTDAEGDFASYTVDVLSLTLTKANGAVVETLPLSTRVDFAQYTEMTEFLTAATVPNGVYVKASMVLDYSDADIWVENAAGDAVKVDNIVDADGMALRQLDVAVNLEGRTRLVIAPGIPSHLTLDFDLKASNKVRFDDAGVPTQIVEPFLLADVELERPKIHRLRGPLASVDVEDSSFEVILRPFHHRLTMDQQQQRHFGQLEVVTNDATLFEINGDDYQGRAGLVVLDEQPVFTATIVIGDLKSNPRRFEAREVYAGSSVPGGELDVVTGNVIARNGDALTVKGATLIRAGGSVIFNDEVIVNMGDLTSVKRQLSMGADYDIDDVSVGQRVRVFGVLTNNMADQLEMDAGVNNRGRVKMRLTTLRGTVLDVVGIPEQPLPFVLDLQAIDGRYIGLFDFSGTGDEPANDADPAFYEIDVATLDVSGLASGAPVKVRGFVRPFGQVTAAAPSDFAAHTIVDVAALKAVMTIGWAPASLTAIASSSADGLTFNLDGVGRFHHVSRARVAIDLTTVDVAPRIVPRENGAGMYRIVQSGTIQVHTDFANFTADLNTRLRDGALVKHVAASGPYNDDRATITAGFVTVLLE
;
A
#
# COMPACT_ATOMS: atom_id res chain seq x y z
N MET A 1 -13.17 11.67 49.63
CA MET A 1 -13.70 12.21 50.92
C MET A 1 -13.80 11.02 51.88
N LYS A 2 -12.98 10.91 52.95
CA LYS A 2 -13.36 11.07 54.38
C LYS A 2 -14.74 10.44 54.73
N ILE A 3 -14.97 9.64 55.78
CA ILE A 3 -14.26 9.27 57.04
C ILE A 3 -15.03 8.04 57.65
N PHE A 4 -14.64 7.10 58.53
CA PHE A 4 -13.50 6.65 59.39
C PHE A 4 -13.73 5.08 59.61
N TYR A 5 -13.45 4.23 60.62
CA TYR A 5 -12.66 3.94 61.88
C TYR A 5 -12.99 2.44 62.26
N LEU A 6 -12.37 1.58 63.10
CA LEU A 6 -11.17 1.39 63.97
C LEU A 6 -11.09 -0.15 64.28
N HIS A 7 -10.31 -0.68 65.24
CA HIS A 7 -8.85 -0.91 65.24
C HIS A 7 -8.37 -1.53 66.60
N CYS A 8 -7.98 -2.82 66.64
CA CYS A 8 -7.19 -3.48 67.71
C CYS A 8 -6.46 -4.69 67.07
N ARG A 9 -5.15 -4.98 67.27
CA ARG A 9 -4.26 -5.08 68.47
C ARG A 9 -4.48 -6.39 69.27
N ASP A 10 -3.45 -7.17 69.68
CA ASP A 10 -1.99 -6.89 69.72
C ASP A 10 -1.06 -8.15 69.79
N MET A 11 0.21 -7.95 69.41
CA MET A 11 1.50 -8.54 69.90
C MET A 11 1.76 -10.06 70.07
N ALA A 12 2.88 -10.51 69.48
CA ALA A 12 3.90 -11.40 70.10
C ALA A 12 5.28 -11.24 69.40
N VAL A 13 6.40 -11.55 70.08
CA VAL A 13 7.80 -11.32 69.59
C VAL A 13 8.74 -12.48 69.98
N ALA A 14 9.67 -12.88 69.09
CA ALA A 14 10.83 -13.73 69.41
C ALA A 14 12.01 -13.50 68.43
N MET A 15 13.24 -13.87 68.82
CA MET A 15 14.50 -13.60 68.08
C MET A 15 15.24 -14.86 67.60
N LEU A 16 16.02 -14.68 66.52
CA LEU A 16 17.33 -15.28 66.17
C LEU A 16 17.89 -16.45 67.01
N HIS A 17 18.41 -17.49 66.34
CA HIS A 17 19.86 -17.86 66.28
C HIS A 17 20.09 -19.21 65.56
N PRO A 18 21.23 -19.37 64.87
CA PRO A 18 21.98 -20.63 64.91
C PRO A 18 23.50 -20.43 65.18
N VAL A 19 24.17 -21.41 65.81
CA VAL A 19 25.60 -21.36 66.17
C VAL A 19 26.24 -22.76 66.09
N LYS A 20 27.56 -22.81 65.81
CA LYS A 20 28.48 -23.99 65.68
C LYS A 20 28.44 -24.68 64.30
N GLY A 21 29.57 -24.94 63.60
CA GLY A 21 30.89 -24.30 63.64
C GLY A 21 32.11 -25.22 63.85
N ARG A 22 33.11 -25.09 62.95
CA ARG A 22 34.51 -25.62 62.99
C ARG A 22 34.68 -27.14 62.68
N PHE A 23 35.79 -27.65 62.12
CA PHE A 23 37.09 -26.99 61.77
C PHE A 23 37.92 -27.73 60.67
N LEU A 24 38.83 -26.96 60.04
CA LEU A 24 40.11 -27.33 59.40
C LEU A 24 40.24 -28.52 58.42
N LEU A 25 40.65 -28.21 57.18
CA LEU A 25 42.09 -28.28 56.87
C LEU A 25 42.53 -27.08 55.98
N SER A 26 43.81 -26.99 55.59
CA SER A 26 44.41 -25.76 55.01
C SER A 26 45.74 -26.02 54.27
N LEU A 27 45.89 -25.47 53.05
CA LEU A 27 47.16 -25.03 52.44
C LEU A 27 46.80 -24.10 51.24
N PHE A 28 47.22 -22.83 51.12
CA PHE A 28 48.57 -22.21 50.93
C PHE A 28 49.26 -22.65 49.62
N LEU A 29 49.80 -21.80 48.73
CA LEU A 29 50.01 -20.32 48.58
C LEU A 29 49.93 -19.97 47.05
N LEU A 30 50.05 -18.75 46.49
CA LEU A 30 51.08 -17.71 46.68
C LEU A 30 50.70 -16.35 46.01
N PHE A 31 50.92 -15.24 46.72
CA PHE A 31 51.13 -13.82 46.34
C PHE A 31 50.37 -13.08 45.21
N THR A 32 49.91 -11.88 45.59
CA THR A 32 49.52 -10.73 44.74
C THR A 32 50.68 -9.77 44.49
N SER A 33 50.54 -8.92 43.46
CA SER A 33 51.31 -7.68 43.29
C SER A 33 50.37 -6.52 42.95
N ILE A 34 50.67 -5.30 43.43
CA ILE A 34 49.80 -4.12 43.33
C ILE A 34 50.50 -3.04 42.49
N SER A 35 49.78 -2.43 41.56
CA SER A 35 50.17 -1.20 40.86
C SER A 35 48.97 -0.24 40.77
N LEU A 36 49.22 1.06 40.82
CA LEU A 36 48.21 2.07 41.15
C LEU A 36 47.30 2.42 39.97
N VAL A 37 46.03 2.75 40.29
CA VAL A 37 45.14 3.51 39.41
C VAL A 37 45.60 4.98 39.40
N GLY A 38 45.85 5.54 38.22
CA GLY A 38 45.98 6.97 38.01
C GLY A 38 44.68 7.57 37.48
N CYS A 39 44.34 8.80 37.87
CA CYS A 39 43.18 9.49 37.31
C CYS A 39 43.45 9.90 35.85
N GLY A 40 42.64 9.40 34.92
CA GLY A 40 42.50 9.88 33.55
C GLY A 40 41.07 10.39 33.33
N ALA A 41 40.90 11.37 32.44
CA ALA A 41 39.60 12.02 32.25
C ALA A 41 38.53 11.08 31.66
N SER A 42 37.28 11.27 32.10
CA SER A 42 36.11 10.57 31.58
C SER A 42 35.84 10.97 30.12
N ASN A 43 36.04 10.04 29.20
CA ASN A 43 35.51 10.12 27.84
C ASN A 43 34.35 9.11 27.76
N ASP A 44 33.12 9.62 27.74
CA ASP A 44 31.91 8.81 27.94
C ASP A 44 31.50 8.09 26.65
N SER A 45 32.29 7.07 26.30
CA SER A 45 32.06 6.20 25.15
C SER A 45 31.21 5.01 25.60
N ALA A 46 29.89 5.17 25.53
CA ALA A 46 28.94 4.10 25.83
C ALA A 46 29.24 2.86 24.97
N SER A 47 29.54 1.73 25.62
CA SER A 47 29.76 0.46 24.94
C SER A 47 28.45 -0.05 24.35
N GLU A 48 28.35 -0.11 23.02
CA GLU A 48 27.31 -0.92 22.37
C GLU A 48 27.44 -2.37 22.86
N ALA A 49 26.32 -3.01 23.22
CA ALA A 49 26.33 -4.38 23.70
C ALA A 49 26.59 -5.34 22.54
N GLU A 50 27.74 -6.03 22.55
CA GLU A 50 28.08 -7.04 21.55
C GLU A 50 26.99 -8.12 21.45
N GLY A 51 26.72 -8.55 20.22
CA GLY A 51 25.64 -9.46 19.87
C GLY A 51 24.77 -8.93 18.73
N GLU A 52 23.72 -9.68 18.44
CA GLU A 52 22.85 -9.48 17.29
C GLU A 52 21.37 -9.48 17.73
N GLY A 53 20.53 -8.86 16.91
CA GLY A 53 19.07 -8.88 17.05
C GLY A 53 18.40 -8.96 15.69
N GLU A 54 17.10 -9.23 15.70
CA GLU A 54 16.33 -9.49 14.48
C GLU A 54 15.58 -8.25 14.00
N ILE A 55 15.63 -8.01 12.68
CA ILE A 55 14.76 -7.04 12.02
C ILE A 55 14.03 -7.67 10.83
N VAL A 56 12.73 -7.44 10.77
CA VAL A 56 11.91 -7.68 9.59
C VAL A 56 11.68 -6.34 8.88
N ILE A 57 11.91 -6.28 7.57
CA ILE A 57 11.69 -5.08 6.76
C ILE A 57 10.58 -5.35 5.74
N GLY A 58 9.61 -4.45 5.65
CA GLY A 58 8.53 -4.47 4.66
C GLY A 58 8.60 -3.30 3.69
N LEU A 59 8.21 -3.54 2.43
CA LEU A 59 8.02 -2.49 1.42
C LEU A 59 6.54 -2.16 1.23
N THR A 60 6.25 -0.88 1.01
CA THR A 60 4.93 -0.39 0.61
C THR A 60 5.07 0.84 -0.31
N ASP A 61 3.94 1.31 -0.83
CA ASP A 61 3.83 2.45 -1.75
C ASP A 61 2.62 3.34 -1.39
N ALA A 62 2.62 4.61 -1.78
CA ALA A 62 1.48 5.52 -1.66
C ALA A 62 0.84 5.80 -3.04
N GLU A 63 -0.50 5.82 -3.07
CA GLU A 63 -1.35 5.89 -4.27
C GLU A 63 -0.89 6.86 -5.39
N GLY A 64 -0.07 6.37 -6.33
CA GLY A 64 0.37 7.04 -7.55
C GLY A 64 -0.42 6.64 -8.81
N ASP A 65 -0.21 7.37 -9.91
CA ASP A 65 -1.01 7.23 -11.14
C ASP A 65 -0.40 6.24 -12.15
N PHE A 66 -0.10 5.03 -11.66
CA PHE A 66 0.55 3.95 -12.41
C PHE A 66 -0.35 2.70 -12.49
N ALA A 67 -0.41 2.08 -13.66
CA ALA A 67 -1.00 0.75 -13.86
C ALA A 67 -0.01 -0.36 -13.45
N SER A 68 1.30 -0.12 -13.60
CA SER A 68 2.41 -0.89 -13.03
C SER A 68 3.64 0.01 -12.91
N TYR A 69 4.46 -0.19 -11.88
CA TYR A 69 5.74 0.51 -11.68
C TYR A 69 6.80 -0.52 -11.28
N THR A 70 7.31 -1.26 -12.26
CA THR A 70 8.24 -2.36 -12.00
C THR A 70 9.70 -1.95 -12.19
N VAL A 71 10.47 -1.99 -11.09
CA VAL A 71 11.92 -1.69 -11.04
C VAL A 71 12.65 -2.72 -10.17
N ASP A 72 13.98 -2.79 -10.28
CA ASP A 72 14.79 -3.75 -9.52
C ASP A 72 15.45 -3.08 -8.31
N VAL A 73 15.23 -3.61 -7.11
CA VAL A 73 15.91 -3.16 -5.88
C VAL A 73 17.23 -3.93 -5.76
N LEU A 74 18.37 -3.26 -5.91
CA LEU A 74 19.69 -3.89 -5.93
C LEU A 74 20.30 -4.11 -4.53
N SER A 75 20.05 -3.20 -3.58
CA SER A 75 20.61 -3.24 -2.22
C SER A 75 19.70 -2.51 -1.22
N LEU A 76 19.74 -2.89 0.05
CA LEU A 76 19.07 -2.19 1.14
C LEU A 76 19.92 -2.16 2.40
N THR A 77 20.54 -1.01 2.66
CA THR A 77 21.48 -0.82 3.76
C THR A 77 20.90 -0.02 4.94
N LEU A 78 21.26 -0.44 6.15
CA LEU A 78 21.01 0.30 7.40
C LEU A 78 22.32 0.86 7.93
N THR A 79 22.35 2.15 8.30
CA THR A 79 23.54 2.80 8.88
C THR A 79 23.36 3.02 10.37
N LYS A 80 24.33 2.57 11.17
CA LYS A 80 24.39 2.82 12.62
C LYS A 80 24.73 4.27 12.95
N ALA A 81 24.36 4.70 14.16
CA ALA A 81 24.78 5.99 14.73
C ALA A 81 26.31 6.17 14.81
N ASN A 82 27.07 5.07 14.84
CA ASN A 82 28.53 5.06 14.83
C ASN A 82 29.16 5.06 13.41
N GLY A 83 28.33 5.09 12.36
CA GLY A 83 28.76 5.11 10.95
C GLY A 83 28.97 3.74 10.30
N ALA A 84 28.88 2.62 11.04
CA ALA A 84 28.90 1.29 10.43
C ALA A 84 27.65 1.06 9.55
N VAL A 85 27.83 0.37 8.42
CA VAL A 85 26.76 0.06 7.46
C VAL A 85 26.54 -1.46 7.43
N VAL A 86 25.28 -1.88 7.37
CA VAL A 86 24.84 -3.28 7.28
C VAL A 86 23.95 -3.44 6.06
N GLU A 87 24.28 -4.37 5.16
CA GLU A 87 23.41 -4.81 4.07
C GLU A 87 22.34 -5.76 4.61
N THR A 88 21.10 -5.62 4.12
CA THR A 88 19.95 -6.43 4.58
C THR A 88 19.20 -7.11 3.43
N LEU A 89 19.45 -6.71 2.18
CA LEU A 89 18.92 -7.37 0.99
C LEU A 89 19.95 -8.40 0.47
N PRO A 90 19.64 -9.71 0.47
CA PRO A 90 20.59 -10.75 0.08
C PRO A 90 20.78 -10.88 -1.45
N LEU A 91 19.79 -10.42 -2.24
CA LEU A 91 19.71 -10.60 -3.69
C LEU A 91 18.92 -9.44 -4.32
N SER A 92 19.32 -9.00 -5.52
CA SER A 92 18.51 -8.06 -6.32
C SER A 92 17.08 -8.57 -6.48
N THR A 93 16.11 -7.68 -6.33
CA THR A 93 14.70 -8.04 -6.17
C THR A 93 13.80 -7.11 -6.99
N ARG A 94 13.15 -7.66 -8.02
CA ARG A 94 12.19 -6.93 -8.87
C ARG A 94 10.86 -6.70 -8.15
N VAL A 95 10.43 -5.44 -8.10
CA VAL A 95 9.25 -4.97 -7.36
C VAL A 95 8.36 -4.12 -8.25
N ASP A 96 7.08 -4.50 -8.38
CA ASP A 96 6.02 -3.65 -8.95
C ASP A 96 5.37 -2.83 -7.83
N PHE A 97 5.85 -1.59 -7.63
CA PHE A 97 5.46 -0.78 -6.47
C PHE A 97 3.94 -0.46 -6.45
N ALA A 98 3.31 -0.32 -7.61
CA ALA A 98 1.88 -0.01 -7.73
C ALA A 98 0.96 -1.05 -7.06
N GLN A 99 1.44 -2.29 -6.87
CA GLN A 99 0.68 -3.35 -6.17
C GLN A 99 0.65 -3.20 -4.64
N TYR A 100 1.40 -2.25 -4.07
CA TYR A 100 1.59 -2.07 -2.61
C TYR A 100 0.98 -0.78 -2.05
N THR A 101 0.16 -0.11 -2.85
CA THR A 101 -0.71 1.01 -2.42
C THR A 101 -1.62 0.63 -1.24
N GLU A 102 -2.17 -0.59 -1.21
CA GLU A 102 -3.12 -1.06 -0.18
C GLU A 102 -2.53 -2.08 0.82
N MET A 103 -1.26 -2.50 0.68
CA MET A 103 -0.64 -3.53 1.53
C MET A 103 0.88 -3.36 1.67
N THR A 104 1.47 -3.97 2.69
CA THR A 104 2.93 -4.04 2.88
C THR A 104 3.41 -5.47 2.57
N GLU A 105 4.39 -5.66 1.69
CA GLU A 105 5.04 -6.97 1.47
C GLU A 105 6.30 -7.05 2.34
N PHE A 106 6.47 -8.11 3.11
CA PHE A 106 7.75 -8.37 3.78
C PHE A 106 8.84 -8.69 2.75
N LEU A 107 9.96 -7.97 2.81
CA LEU A 107 11.10 -8.06 1.89
C LEU A 107 12.20 -8.98 2.43
N THR A 108 12.63 -8.74 3.67
CA THR A 108 13.76 -9.43 4.28
C THR A 108 13.57 -9.54 5.80
N ALA A 109 13.95 -10.67 6.38
CA ALA A 109 14.09 -10.90 7.81
C ALA A 109 15.57 -11.19 8.08
N ALA A 110 16.24 -10.26 8.76
CA ALA A 110 17.69 -10.23 8.89
C ALA A 110 18.14 -10.20 10.35
N THR A 111 19.11 -11.05 10.68
CA THR A 111 19.89 -10.90 11.91
C THR A 111 20.96 -9.83 11.68
N VAL A 112 20.93 -8.76 12.47
CA VAL A 112 21.87 -7.62 12.34
C VAL A 112 22.51 -7.27 13.69
N PRO A 113 23.74 -6.71 13.71
CA PRO A 113 24.39 -6.33 14.96
C PRO A 113 23.56 -5.34 15.79
N ASN A 114 23.51 -5.57 17.11
CA ASN A 114 22.82 -4.71 18.07
C ASN A 114 23.21 -3.24 17.94
N GLY A 115 22.29 -2.32 18.24
CA GLY A 115 22.60 -0.90 18.36
C GLY A 115 21.51 0.01 17.80
N VAL A 116 21.93 1.24 17.50
CA VAL A 116 21.05 2.31 17.02
C VAL A 116 21.33 2.56 15.55
N TYR A 117 20.28 2.51 14.73
CA TYR A 117 20.33 2.80 13.29
C TYR A 117 19.66 4.15 13.01
N VAL A 118 20.31 4.98 12.20
CA VAL A 118 19.99 6.41 11.98
C VAL A 118 19.72 6.75 10.51
N LYS A 119 19.84 5.77 9.61
CA LYS A 119 19.55 5.91 8.17
C LYS A 119 19.21 4.55 7.57
N ALA A 120 18.24 4.51 6.66
CA ALA A 120 18.06 3.45 5.69
C ALA A 120 18.37 3.99 4.28
N SER A 121 18.99 3.18 3.43
CA SER A 121 19.32 3.54 2.04
C SER A 121 19.05 2.37 1.11
N MET A 122 18.33 2.63 0.02
CA MET A 122 17.94 1.67 -1.01
C MET A 122 18.58 2.05 -2.34
N VAL A 123 18.95 1.07 -3.15
CA VAL A 123 19.42 1.27 -4.53
C VAL A 123 18.40 0.70 -5.49
N LEU A 124 17.88 1.52 -6.41
CA LEU A 124 16.95 1.13 -7.46
C LEU A 124 17.65 1.11 -8.83
N ASP A 125 17.38 0.09 -9.65
CA ASP A 125 17.78 -0.02 -11.05
C ASP A 125 16.55 0.11 -11.96
N TYR A 126 16.66 1.06 -12.89
CA TYR A 126 15.69 1.43 -13.91
C TYR A 126 16.10 0.95 -15.31
N SER A 127 17.26 0.31 -15.47
CA SER A 127 17.82 -0.10 -16.77
C SER A 127 16.90 -1.08 -17.52
N ASP A 128 16.22 -1.96 -16.78
CA ASP A 128 15.17 -2.86 -17.27
C ASP A 128 13.81 -2.51 -16.62
N ALA A 129 13.52 -1.23 -16.39
CA ALA A 129 12.23 -0.79 -15.84
C ALA A 129 11.06 -1.14 -16.78
N ASP A 130 9.92 -1.52 -16.19
CA ASP A 130 8.66 -1.71 -16.90
C ASP A 130 7.55 -0.94 -16.18
N ILE A 131 7.28 0.28 -16.69
CA ILE A 131 6.39 1.27 -16.08
C ILE A 131 5.27 1.60 -17.05
N TRP A 132 4.04 1.55 -16.56
CA TRP A 132 2.82 1.74 -17.33
C TRP A 132 1.93 2.78 -16.63
N VAL A 133 1.44 3.76 -17.39
CA VAL A 133 0.66 4.90 -16.90
C VAL A 133 -0.69 4.96 -17.59
N GLU A 134 -1.77 5.30 -16.86
CA GLU A 134 -3.10 5.43 -17.46
C GLU A 134 -3.24 6.78 -18.18
N ASN A 135 -3.78 6.77 -19.40
CA ASN A 135 -3.85 7.95 -20.27
C ASN A 135 -5.04 8.89 -19.96
N ALA A 136 -5.73 9.43 -20.98
CA ALA A 136 -6.95 10.22 -20.80
C ALA A 136 -8.26 9.40 -20.83
N ALA A 137 -8.28 8.26 -21.51
CA ALA A 137 -9.38 7.31 -21.54
C ALA A 137 -9.24 6.20 -20.48
N GLY A 138 -8.06 6.06 -19.87
CA GLY A 138 -7.73 5.04 -18.87
C GLY A 138 -6.87 3.89 -19.41
N ASP A 139 -6.51 3.89 -20.69
CA ASP A 139 -5.65 2.85 -21.28
C ASP A 139 -4.25 2.90 -20.67
N ALA A 140 -3.66 1.74 -20.39
CA ALA A 140 -2.29 1.65 -19.92
C ALA A 140 -1.30 1.88 -21.08
N VAL A 141 -0.58 2.99 -21.04
CA VAL A 141 0.47 3.33 -22.00
C VAL A 141 1.84 3.10 -21.36
N LYS A 142 2.73 2.39 -22.07
CA LYS A 142 4.09 2.13 -21.59
C LYS A 142 4.94 3.41 -21.58
N VAL A 143 5.77 3.55 -20.55
CA VAL A 143 6.80 4.57 -20.47
C VAL A 143 8.14 4.01 -20.98
N ASP A 144 8.57 4.45 -22.16
CA ASP A 144 9.92 4.15 -22.66
C ASP A 144 10.94 5.27 -22.38
N ASN A 145 10.49 6.46 -21.94
CA ASN A 145 11.38 7.59 -21.59
C ASN A 145 11.31 7.92 -20.09
N ILE A 146 12.32 7.45 -19.35
CA ILE A 146 12.45 7.64 -17.89
C ILE A 146 13.68 8.52 -17.61
N VAL A 147 13.47 9.65 -16.94
CA VAL A 147 14.49 10.66 -16.66
C VAL A 147 14.47 11.10 -15.20
N ASP A 148 15.57 11.69 -14.73
CA ASP A 148 15.64 12.42 -13.47
C ASP A 148 15.10 13.86 -13.57
N ALA A 149 15.19 14.62 -12.48
CA ALA A 149 14.73 16.01 -12.39
C ALA A 149 15.47 16.98 -13.34
N ASP A 150 16.70 16.67 -13.74
CA ASP A 150 17.50 17.45 -14.69
C ASP A 150 17.25 17.03 -16.16
N GLY A 151 16.42 16.00 -16.37
CA GLY A 151 16.06 15.49 -17.70
C GLY A 151 17.05 14.48 -18.28
N MET A 152 17.97 13.95 -17.47
CA MET A 152 18.93 12.93 -17.89
C MET A 152 18.31 11.54 -17.77
N ALA A 153 18.60 10.64 -18.73
CA ALA A 153 18.06 9.29 -18.75
C ALA A 153 18.51 8.48 -17.53
N LEU A 154 17.53 8.02 -16.75
CA LEU A 154 17.78 7.36 -15.47
C LEU A 154 18.21 5.89 -15.67
N ARG A 155 19.14 5.42 -14.83
CA ARG A 155 19.56 4.01 -14.79
C ARG A 155 19.64 3.46 -13.38
N GLN A 156 20.36 4.11 -12.49
CA GLN A 156 20.39 3.76 -11.08
C GLN A 156 20.01 4.98 -10.25
N LEU A 157 19.27 4.75 -9.17
CA LEU A 157 18.82 5.79 -8.24
C LEU A 157 19.09 5.35 -6.80
N ASP A 158 19.97 6.08 -6.13
CA ASP A 158 20.23 5.90 -4.70
C ASP A 158 19.21 6.71 -3.90
N VAL A 159 18.41 6.04 -3.07
CA VAL A 159 17.32 6.63 -2.28
C VAL A 159 17.61 6.43 -0.80
N ALA A 160 17.30 7.41 0.07
CA ALA A 160 17.57 7.28 1.50
C ALA A 160 16.62 8.07 2.39
N VAL A 161 16.49 7.61 3.63
CA VAL A 161 15.69 8.25 4.69
C VAL A 161 16.44 8.20 6.03
N ASN A 162 16.44 9.30 6.77
CA ASN A 162 17.02 9.37 8.11
C ASN A 162 16.04 8.83 9.17
N LEU A 163 16.58 8.14 10.16
CA LEU A 163 15.86 7.48 11.24
C LEU A 163 16.11 8.25 12.55
N GLU A 164 15.29 9.26 12.80
CA GLU A 164 15.50 10.29 13.83
C GLU A 164 14.27 10.44 14.76
N GLY A 165 14.51 10.84 16.01
CA GLY A 165 13.44 11.02 17.00
C GLY A 165 12.69 9.71 17.27
N ARG A 166 11.44 9.61 16.78
CA ARG A 166 10.58 8.42 16.87
C ARG A 166 10.86 7.36 15.79
N THR A 167 11.32 7.75 14.60
CA THR A 167 11.69 6.76 13.57
C THR A 167 13.06 6.12 13.81
N ARG A 168 13.72 6.46 14.93
CA ARG A 168 15.02 5.92 15.36
C ARG A 168 14.91 4.40 15.60
N LEU A 169 15.47 3.62 14.69
CA LEU A 169 15.50 2.16 14.78
C LEU A 169 16.51 1.70 15.84
N VAL A 170 16.07 0.83 16.75
CA VAL A 170 16.89 0.21 17.79
C VAL A 170 16.81 -1.31 17.64
N ILE A 171 17.97 -1.97 17.58
CA ILE A 171 18.09 -3.43 17.52
C ILE A 171 18.73 -3.91 18.82
N ALA A 172 18.11 -4.92 19.45
CA ALA A 172 18.57 -5.54 20.68
C ALA A 172 18.20 -7.05 20.69
N PRO A 173 18.92 -7.90 21.46
CA PRO A 173 18.66 -9.34 21.47
C PRO A 173 17.28 -9.66 22.05
N GLY A 174 16.54 -10.56 21.40
CA GLY A 174 15.22 -11.02 21.87
C GLY A 174 14.12 -9.95 21.81
N ILE A 175 14.34 -8.82 21.13
CA ILE A 175 13.32 -7.81 20.87
C ILE A 175 13.14 -7.72 19.34
N PRO A 176 12.10 -8.35 18.77
CA PRO A 176 11.82 -8.28 17.34
C PRO A 176 11.67 -6.82 16.90
N SER A 177 12.39 -6.42 15.86
CA SER A 177 12.31 -5.07 15.28
C SER A 177 11.70 -5.08 13.89
N HIS A 178 11.09 -3.96 13.53
CA HIS A 178 10.43 -3.77 12.25
C HIS A 178 10.77 -2.42 11.63
N LEU A 179 10.77 -2.39 10.30
CA LEU A 179 10.89 -1.18 9.49
C LEU A 179 9.98 -1.32 8.26
N THR A 180 8.95 -0.50 8.16
CA THR A 180 8.27 -0.27 6.88
C THR A 180 9.04 0.79 6.11
N LEU A 181 9.31 0.55 4.83
CA LEU A 181 9.77 1.55 3.88
C LEU A 181 8.66 1.82 2.86
N ASP A 182 8.27 3.09 2.75
CA ASP A 182 7.19 3.54 1.87
C ASP A 182 7.78 4.41 0.77
N PHE A 183 7.88 3.84 -0.43
CA PHE A 183 8.38 4.52 -1.63
C PHE A 183 7.21 5.20 -2.33
N ASP A 184 6.75 6.31 -1.75
CA ASP A 184 5.58 7.09 -2.18
C ASP A 184 5.70 7.44 -3.68
N LEU A 185 5.03 6.66 -4.55
CA LEU A 185 5.14 6.85 -6.00
C LEU A 185 4.62 8.23 -6.42
N LYS A 186 3.62 8.78 -5.73
CA LYS A 186 3.02 10.09 -6.07
C LYS A 186 3.92 11.27 -5.70
N ALA A 187 4.68 11.17 -4.62
CA ALA A 187 5.73 12.14 -4.29
C ALA A 187 6.98 11.95 -5.14
N SER A 188 7.32 10.69 -5.47
CA SER A 188 8.57 10.32 -6.16
C SER A 188 8.57 10.57 -7.68
N ASN A 189 7.41 10.84 -8.30
CA ASN A 189 7.27 10.78 -9.75
C ASN A 189 6.37 11.88 -10.33
N LYS A 190 6.63 12.26 -11.60
CA LYS A 190 5.66 12.97 -12.44
C LYS A 190 5.62 12.37 -13.85
N VAL A 191 4.42 12.15 -14.35
CA VAL A 191 4.17 11.78 -15.75
C VAL A 191 3.89 13.04 -16.56
N ARG A 192 4.53 13.20 -17.71
CA ARG A 192 4.19 14.21 -18.72
C ARG A 192 3.94 13.54 -20.06
N PHE A 193 2.71 13.62 -20.55
CA PHE A 193 2.37 13.28 -21.93
C PHE A 193 2.72 14.44 -22.87
N ASP A 194 3.11 14.13 -24.10
CA ASP A 194 3.21 15.11 -25.20
C ASP A 194 1.91 15.20 -26.03
N ASP A 195 1.91 16.04 -27.07
CA ASP A 195 0.74 16.25 -27.95
C ASP A 195 0.35 14.99 -28.77
N ALA A 196 1.21 13.96 -28.81
CA ALA A 196 0.95 12.67 -29.43
C ALA A 196 0.50 11.60 -28.41
N GLY A 197 0.43 11.93 -27.12
CA GLY A 197 0.06 11.01 -26.04
C GLY A 197 1.20 10.11 -25.57
N VAL A 198 2.46 10.43 -25.90
CA VAL A 198 3.63 9.65 -25.45
C VAL A 198 4.07 10.11 -24.05
N PRO A 199 4.14 9.23 -23.04
CA PRO A 199 4.54 9.62 -21.70
C PRO A 199 6.07 9.71 -21.53
N THR A 200 6.51 10.73 -20.79
CA THR A 200 7.83 10.82 -20.16
C THR A 200 7.65 10.78 -18.64
N GLN A 201 8.42 9.92 -17.98
CA GLN A 201 8.47 9.81 -16.52
C GLN A 201 9.65 10.60 -15.95
N ILE A 202 9.39 11.51 -15.02
CA ILE A 202 10.39 12.35 -14.33
C ILE A 202 10.44 11.91 -12.85
N VAL A 203 11.58 11.39 -12.39
CA VAL A 203 11.75 10.84 -11.03
C VAL A 203 12.45 11.84 -10.10
N GLU A 204 11.83 12.11 -8.95
CA GLU A 204 12.29 12.99 -7.85
C GLU A 204 12.10 12.21 -6.52
N PRO A 205 12.96 11.23 -6.18
CA PRO A 205 12.62 10.17 -5.23
C PRO A 205 12.31 10.64 -3.81
N PHE A 206 11.27 10.05 -3.23
CA PHE A 206 10.83 10.32 -1.87
C PHE A 206 10.54 9.01 -1.13
N LEU A 207 11.26 8.79 -0.01
CA LEU A 207 11.18 7.56 0.80
C LEU A 207 10.83 7.93 2.24
N LEU A 208 9.81 7.28 2.78
CA LEU A 208 9.44 7.36 4.19
C LEU A 208 9.79 6.05 4.92
N ALA A 209 9.95 6.15 6.24
CA ALA A 209 10.20 5.03 7.14
C ALA A 209 9.26 5.07 8.34
N ASP A 210 8.63 3.93 8.67
CA ASP A 210 7.88 3.73 9.91
C ASP A 210 8.48 2.56 10.71
N VAL A 211 8.70 2.80 12.01
CA VAL A 211 9.28 1.87 13.00
C VAL A 211 8.33 1.68 14.19
N GLU A 212 7.37 2.58 14.38
CA GLU A 212 6.39 2.52 15.48
C GLU A 212 5.06 1.85 15.05
N LEU A 213 4.82 1.73 13.74
CA LEU A 213 3.56 1.25 13.15
C LEU A 213 2.39 2.16 13.55
N GLU A 214 2.50 3.47 13.26
CA GLU A 214 1.41 4.41 13.54
C GLU A 214 0.16 4.12 12.69
N ARG A 215 0.36 3.59 11.46
CA ARG A 215 -0.72 3.27 10.49
C ARG A 215 -0.38 2.02 9.67
N PRO A 216 -0.34 0.83 10.30
CA PRO A 216 0.03 -0.39 9.59
C PRO A 216 -1.03 -0.72 8.52
N LYS A 217 -0.58 -0.92 7.28
CA LYS A 217 -1.41 -1.60 6.28
C LYS A 217 -1.52 -3.08 6.62
N ILE A 218 -2.41 -3.79 5.93
CA ILE A 218 -2.40 -5.26 6.00
C ILE A 218 -1.08 -5.76 5.41
N HIS A 219 -0.39 -6.66 6.11
CA HIS A 219 0.91 -7.19 5.71
C HIS A 219 0.73 -8.50 4.94
N ARG A 220 1.62 -8.73 3.96
CA ARG A 220 1.68 -9.95 3.15
C ARG A 220 3.06 -10.58 3.30
N LEU A 221 3.05 -11.89 3.51
CA LEU A 221 4.20 -12.77 3.64
C LEU A 221 4.12 -13.82 2.53
N ARG A 222 5.24 -14.15 1.91
CA ARG A 222 5.34 -15.15 0.83
C ARG A 222 6.53 -16.06 1.02
N GLY A 223 6.37 -17.32 0.63
CA GLY A 223 7.46 -18.29 0.46
C GLY A 223 7.09 -19.70 0.91
N PRO A 224 8.03 -20.64 0.93
CA PRO A 224 7.76 -22.00 1.38
C PRO A 224 7.51 -22.11 2.88
N LEU A 225 6.58 -22.97 3.26
CA LEU A 225 6.40 -23.49 4.62
C LEU A 225 7.70 -24.15 5.13
N ALA A 226 8.14 -23.81 6.34
CA ALA A 226 9.34 -24.37 6.96
C ALA A 226 9.00 -25.41 8.05
N SER A 227 8.02 -25.11 8.89
CA SER A 227 7.53 -25.91 10.01
C SER A 227 6.15 -25.40 10.45
N VAL A 228 5.41 -26.22 11.20
CA VAL A 228 4.15 -25.87 11.85
C VAL A 228 4.26 -26.27 13.33
N ASP A 229 3.69 -25.49 14.24
CA ASP A 229 3.48 -25.88 15.63
C ASP A 229 1.98 -25.77 15.98
N VAL A 230 1.34 -26.93 16.06
CA VAL A 230 -0.10 -27.05 16.35
C VAL A 230 -0.39 -26.94 17.86
N GLU A 231 0.63 -26.91 18.74
CA GLU A 231 0.43 -26.67 20.18
C GLU A 231 0.50 -25.17 20.48
N ASP A 232 1.56 -24.48 20.07
CA ASP A 232 1.74 -23.03 20.23
C ASP A 232 0.93 -22.18 19.20
N SER A 233 0.26 -22.85 18.25
CA SER A 233 -0.65 -22.26 17.26
C SER A 233 0.03 -21.31 16.26
N SER A 234 1.27 -21.61 15.88
CA SER A 234 2.06 -20.85 14.91
C SER A 234 2.67 -21.73 13.80
N PHE A 235 3.28 -21.10 12.81
CA PHE A 235 4.07 -21.78 11.77
C PHE A 235 5.16 -20.86 11.21
N GLU A 236 6.24 -21.42 10.69
CA GLU A 236 7.31 -20.64 10.04
C GLU A 236 7.14 -20.64 8.51
N VAL A 237 7.28 -19.47 7.89
CA VAL A 237 7.47 -19.35 6.43
C VAL A 237 8.89 -18.87 6.15
N ILE A 238 9.60 -19.55 5.24
CA ILE A 238 10.88 -19.05 4.73
C ILE A 238 10.60 -17.92 3.76
N LEU A 239 11.19 -16.75 3.98
CA LEU A 239 10.81 -15.57 3.21
C LEU A 239 11.30 -15.69 1.75
N ARG A 240 10.36 -15.45 0.83
CA ARG A 240 10.58 -15.28 -0.61
C ARG A 240 9.65 -14.18 -1.12
N PRO A 241 10.09 -12.92 -1.12
CA PRO A 241 9.25 -11.80 -1.49
C PRO A 241 9.00 -11.80 -3.00
N PHE A 242 7.86 -11.24 -3.42
CA PHE A 242 7.49 -11.06 -4.83
C PHE A 242 7.48 -12.37 -5.64
N HIS A 243 8.52 -12.61 -6.45
CA HIS A 243 8.57 -13.66 -7.48
C HIS A 243 9.91 -14.42 -7.52
N HIS A 244 10.68 -14.40 -6.43
CA HIS A 244 11.91 -15.17 -6.31
C HIS A 244 11.66 -16.68 -6.33
N ARG A 245 12.17 -17.36 -7.36
CA ARG A 245 12.16 -18.83 -7.44
C ARG A 245 13.04 -19.45 -6.34
N LEU A 246 12.65 -20.64 -5.89
CA LEU A 246 13.50 -21.44 -5.00
C LEU A 246 14.61 -22.12 -5.80
N THR A 247 15.86 -21.89 -5.40
CA THR A 247 17.01 -22.66 -5.87
C THR A 247 17.13 -23.96 -5.06
N MET A 248 17.59 -25.03 -5.72
CA MET A 248 17.79 -26.35 -5.07
C MET A 248 19.07 -26.41 -4.22
N ASP A 249 19.84 -25.31 -4.15
CA ASP A 249 21.00 -25.20 -3.26
C ASP A 249 20.54 -24.94 -1.82
N GLN A 250 20.82 -25.89 -0.93
CA GLN A 250 20.45 -25.82 0.48
C GLN A 250 21.04 -24.61 1.22
N GLN A 251 22.18 -24.07 0.78
CA GLN A 251 22.75 -22.85 1.39
C GLN A 251 22.02 -21.57 0.96
N GLN A 252 21.28 -21.62 -0.16
CA GLN A 252 20.54 -20.48 -0.71
C GLN A 252 19.06 -20.47 -0.29
N GLN A 253 18.54 -21.59 0.22
CA GLN A 253 17.12 -21.74 0.56
C GLN A 253 16.60 -20.70 1.58
N ARG A 254 17.43 -20.12 2.46
CA ARG A 254 17.00 -19.16 3.50
C ARG A 254 17.54 -17.73 3.32
N HIS A 255 17.89 -17.30 2.10
CA HIS A 255 18.49 -15.98 1.83
C HIS A 255 17.81 -14.77 2.49
N PHE A 256 16.48 -14.65 2.40
CA PHE A 256 15.72 -13.52 2.98
C PHE A 256 15.28 -13.79 4.43
N GLY A 257 15.85 -14.80 5.09
CA GLY A 257 15.44 -15.25 6.42
C GLY A 257 14.12 -16.01 6.44
N GLN A 258 13.44 -15.94 7.58
CA GLN A 258 12.17 -16.60 7.87
C GLN A 258 11.30 -15.67 8.72
N LEU A 259 10.02 -15.98 8.85
CA LEU A 259 9.12 -15.28 9.77
C LEU A 259 8.15 -16.27 10.43
N GLU A 260 8.03 -16.20 11.75
CA GLU A 260 6.98 -16.88 12.50
C GLU A 260 5.63 -16.20 12.25
N VAL A 261 4.60 -17.01 12.06
CA VAL A 261 3.22 -16.61 11.82
C VAL A 261 2.34 -17.16 12.92
N VAL A 262 1.77 -16.29 13.76
CA VAL A 262 0.81 -16.70 14.80
C VAL A 262 -0.60 -16.78 14.20
N THR A 263 -1.37 -17.79 14.59
CA THR A 263 -2.76 -17.98 14.16
C THR A 263 -3.73 -17.85 15.32
N ASN A 264 -5.03 -17.70 15.03
CA ASN A 264 -6.10 -17.66 16.03
C ASN A 264 -7.37 -18.33 15.47
N ASP A 265 -8.41 -18.48 16.30
CA ASP A 265 -9.66 -19.14 15.92
C ASP A 265 -10.40 -18.47 14.74
N ALA A 266 -10.08 -17.22 14.39
CA ALA A 266 -10.65 -16.52 13.25
C ALA A 266 -9.81 -16.61 11.96
N THR A 267 -8.53 -17.03 12.04
CA THR A 267 -7.64 -17.19 10.87
C THR A 267 -8.26 -18.13 9.84
N LEU A 268 -8.44 -17.66 8.61
CA LEU A 268 -8.94 -18.44 7.48
C LEU A 268 -7.79 -19.10 6.72
N PHE A 269 -8.00 -20.31 6.23
CA PHE A 269 -7.03 -21.07 5.45
C PHE A 269 -7.68 -21.55 4.14
N GLU A 270 -6.98 -21.40 3.02
CA GLU A 270 -7.29 -22.07 1.76
C GLU A 270 -6.09 -22.96 1.38
N ILE A 271 -6.24 -24.28 1.53
CA ILE A 271 -5.16 -25.27 1.36
C ILE A 271 -5.53 -26.19 0.21
N ASN A 272 -4.74 -26.16 -0.86
CA ASN A 272 -4.97 -26.92 -2.10
C ASN A 272 -6.35 -26.70 -2.77
N GLY A 273 -7.08 -25.65 -2.38
CA GLY A 273 -8.44 -25.35 -2.84
C GLY A 273 -9.55 -25.69 -1.85
N ASP A 274 -9.27 -26.28 -0.69
CA ASP A 274 -10.23 -26.52 0.39
C ASP A 274 -10.14 -25.43 1.48
N ASP A 275 -11.28 -25.03 2.07
CA ASP A 275 -11.33 -23.97 3.09
C ASP A 275 -11.38 -24.53 4.52
N TYR A 276 -10.63 -23.91 5.43
CA TYR A 276 -10.59 -24.24 6.85
C TYR A 276 -10.45 -22.98 7.72
N GLN A 277 -10.69 -23.09 9.03
CA GLN A 277 -10.53 -21.99 9.98
C GLN A 277 -9.83 -22.42 11.27
N GLY A 278 -9.04 -21.51 11.84
CA GLY A 278 -8.33 -21.66 13.10
C GLY A 278 -7.50 -22.94 13.17
N ARG A 279 -7.57 -23.61 14.33
CA ARG A 279 -6.83 -24.86 14.59
C ARG A 279 -7.06 -25.94 13.53
N ALA A 280 -8.24 -26.02 12.91
CA ALA A 280 -8.52 -27.03 11.88
C ALA A 280 -7.68 -26.81 10.62
N GLY A 281 -7.49 -25.56 10.19
CA GLY A 281 -6.61 -25.22 9.07
C GLY A 281 -5.14 -25.41 9.40
N LEU A 282 -4.73 -25.13 10.64
CA LEU A 282 -3.37 -25.37 11.10
C LEU A 282 -3.00 -26.86 11.13
N VAL A 283 -3.93 -27.74 11.53
CA VAL A 283 -3.74 -29.21 11.46
C VAL A 283 -3.53 -29.66 10.00
N VAL A 284 -4.34 -29.19 9.06
CA VAL A 284 -4.20 -29.56 7.63
C VAL A 284 -2.94 -28.92 7.01
N LEU A 285 -2.43 -27.81 7.58
CA LEU A 285 -1.15 -27.22 7.19
C LEU A 285 0.05 -28.06 7.67
N ASP A 286 -0.01 -28.66 8.86
CA ASP A 286 1.00 -29.60 9.39
C ASP A 286 1.10 -30.90 8.56
N GLU A 287 -0.02 -31.33 7.94
CA GLU A 287 -0.03 -32.43 6.97
C GLU A 287 0.63 -32.08 5.62
N GLN A 288 0.94 -30.80 5.33
CA GLN A 288 1.59 -30.40 4.08
C GLN A 288 3.11 -30.63 4.12
N PRO A 289 3.74 -31.07 3.01
CA PRO A 289 5.20 -31.17 2.95
C PRO A 289 5.91 -29.85 3.25
N VAL A 290 7.05 -29.92 3.96
CA VAL A 290 8.00 -28.79 4.03
C VAL A 290 8.37 -28.36 2.61
N PHE A 291 8.50 -27.05 2.41
CA PHE A 291 8.59 -26.37 1.11
C PHE A 291 7.30 -26.30 0.27
N THR A 292 6.13 -26.69 0.81
CA THR A 292 4.83 -26.29 0.24
C THR A 292 4.77 -24.76 0.12
N ALA A 293 4.36 -24.26 -1.05
CA ALA A 293 4.25 -22.82 -1.28
C ALA A 293 3.17 -22.20 -0.37
N THR A 294 3.47 -21.07 0.26
CA THR A 294 2.58 -20.38 1.21
C THR A 294 2.52 -18.87 0.94
N ILE A 295 1.32 -18.30 1.08
CA ILE A 295 1.12 -16.85 1.19
C ILE A 295 0.28 -16.60 2.44
N VAL A 296 0.70 -15.68 3.30
CA VAL A 296 -0.10 -15.22 4.45
C VAL A 296 -0.45 -13.75 4.27
N ILE A 297 -1.67 -13.39 4.64
CA ILE A 297 -2.15 -12.01 4.75
C ILE A 297 -2.57 -11.81 6.21
N GLY A 298 -2.07 -10.76 6.87
CA GLY A 298 -2.24 -10.61 8.31
C GLY A 298 -1.90 -9.22 8.85
N ASP A 299 -1.92 -9.09 10.18
CA ASP A 299 -1.53 -7.86 10.88
C ASP A 299 -0.18 -8.04 11.57
N LEU A 300 0.68 -7.03 11.50
CA LEU A 300 1.81 -6.91 12.42
C LEU A 300 1.33 -6.23 13.72
N LYS A 301 1.22 -6.99 14.81
CA LYS A 301 0.81 -6.48 16.13
C LYS A 301 2.02 -5.93 16.88
N SER A 302 1.81 -4.94 17.76
CA SER A 302 2.90 -4.27 18.49
C SER A 302 3.14 -4.79 19.92
N ASN A 303 2.19 -5.51 20.53
CA ASN A 303 2.26 -5.94 21.93
C ASN A 303 1.67 -7.36 22.13
N PRO A 304 2.50 -8.39 22.39
CA PRO A 304 3.91 -8.46 21.96
C PRO A 304 4.01 -8.27 20.43
N ARG A 305 5.21 -7.90 19.95
CA ARG A 305 5.51 -7.83 18.52
C ARG A 305 5.44 -9.23 17.89
N ARG A 306 4.51 -9.42 16.94
CA ARG A 306 4.27 -10.69 16.20
C ARG A 306 3.52 -10.40 14.91
N PHE A 307 3.69 -11.23 13.90
CA PHE A 307 2.81 -11.25 12.72
C PHE A 307 1.68 -12.27 12.97
N GLU A 308 0.43 -11.83 12.78
CA GLU A 308 -0.77 -12.61 13.10
C GLU A 308 -1.65 -12.77 11.85
N ALA A 309 -1.90 -14.02 11.45
CA ALA A 309 -2.58 -14.34 10.20
C ALA A 309 -4.08 -14.07 10.25
N ARG A 310 -4.60 -13.41 9.20
CA ARG A 310 -6.03 -13.35 8.88
C ARG A 310 -6.41 -14.37 7.81
N GLU A 311 -5.58 -14.52 6.78
CA GLU A 311 -5.75 -15.47 5.69
C GLU A 311 -4.43 -16.20 5.40
N VAL A 312 -4.48 -17.52 5.24
CA VAL A 312 -3.35 -18.38 4.86
C VAL A 312 -3.71 -19.12 3.58
N TYR A 313 -2.83 -19.10 2.60
CA TYR A 313 -2.96 -19.80 1.33
C TYR A 313 -1.82 -20.80 1.20
N ALA A 314 -2.10 -22.08 0.94
CA ALA A 314 -1.07 -23.11 0.82
C ALA A 314 -1.28 -24.06 -0.37
N GLY A 315 -0.16 -24.55 -0.93
CA GLY A 315 -0.17 -25.52 -2.02
C GLY A 315 -0.80 -24.96 -3.29
N SER A 316 -1.75 -25.68 -3.91
CA SER A 316 -2.38 -25.25 -5.17
C SER A 316 -3.19 -23.95 -5.08
N SER A 317 -3.45 -23.43 -3.87
CA SER A 317 -4.06 -22.11 -3.63
C SER A 317 -3.08 -20.94 -3.81
N VAL A 318 -1.79 -21.20 -3.97
CA VAL A 318 -0.75 -20.19 -4.23
C VAL A 318 -0.47 -20.07 -5.74
N PRO A 319 -0.43 -18.84 -6.31
CA PRO A 319 -0.11 -18.64 -7.73
C PRO A 319 1.30 -19.08 -8.13
N GLY A 320 1.45 -19.56 -9.38
CA GLY A 320 2.73 -20.03 -9.92
C GLY A 320 3.01 -21.52 -9.66
N GLY A 321 1.98 -22.31 -9.34
CA GLY A 321 2.00 -23.77 -9.32
C GLY A 321 1.68 -24.38 -10.69
N GLU A 322 0.83 -25.41 -10.74
CA GLU A 322 0.52 -26.15 -11.98
C GLU A 322 -0.33 -25.39 -13.00
N LEU A 323 -1.06 -24.36 -12.57
CA LEU A 323 -1.95 -23.54 -13.41
C LEU A 323 -1.36 -22.14 -13.65
N ASP A 324 -1.68 -21.59 -14.82
CA ASP A 324 -1.50 -20.17 -15.11
C ASP A 324 -2.50 -19.35 -14.29
N VAL A 325 -2.08 -18.16 -13.82
CA VAL A 325 -2.89 -17.32 -12.94
C VAL A 325 -2.97 -15.88 -13.43
N VAL A 326 -4.19 -15.41 -13.68
CA VAL A 326 -4.51 -14.00 -13.94
C VAL A 326 -4.95 -13.34 -12.64
N THR A 327 -4.57 -12.09 -12.39
CA THR A 327 -5.15 -11.25 -11.34
C THR A 327 -5.37 -9.84 -11.86
N GLY A 328 -6.61 -9.34 -11.78
CA GLY A 328 -7.03 -8.04 -12.34
C GLY A 328 -8.48 -7.73 -11.98
N ASN A 329 -9.12 -6.83 -12.73
CA ASN A 329 -10.53 -6.45 -12.55
C ASN A 329 -11.34 -6.87 -13.79
N VAL A 330 -12.52 -7.45 -13.60
CA VAL A 330 -13.49 -7.66 -14.69
C VAL A 330 -13.97 -6.29 -15.16
N ILE A 331 -13.73 -5.93 -16.42
CA ILE A 331 -14.21 -4.67 -17.02
C ILE A 331 -15.43 -4.86 -17.92
N ALA A 332 -15.64 -6.06 -18.45
CA ALA A 332 -16.81 -6.43 -19.23
C ALA A 332 -17.06 -7.94 -19.09
N ARG A 333 -18.31 -8.38 -19.29
CA ARG A 333 -18.70 -9.79 -19.32
C ARG A 333 -19.67 -10.05 -20.48
N ASN A 334 -19.51 -11.16 -21.18
CA ASN A 334 -20.40 -11.59 -22.26
C ASN A 334 -20.63 -13.10 -22.15
N GLY A 335 -21.76 -13.51 -21.56
CA GLY A 335 -21.94 -14.89 -21.10
C GLY A 335 -20.84 -15.26 -20.12
N ASP A 336 -20.13 -16.35 -20.36
CA ASP A 336 -19.09 -16.86 -19.47
C ASP A 336 -17.68 -16.31 -19.78
N ALA A 337 -17.56 -15.44 -20.78
CA ALA A 337 -16.32 -14.75 -21.11
C ALA A 337 -16.21 -13.42 -20.32
N LEU A 338 -15.12 -13.29 -19.56
CA LEU A 338 -14.75 -12.07 -18.83
C LEU A 338 -13.60 -11.36 -19.56
N THR A 339 -13.72 -10.05 -19.76
CA THR A 339 -12.57 -9.20 -20.11
C THR A 339 -11.94 -8.70 -18.80
N VAL A 340 -10.70 -9.12 -18.53
CA VAL A 340 -10.00 -8.80 -17.27
C VAL A 340 -8.87 -7.80 -17.53
N LYS A 341 -8.99 -6.58 -16.99
CA LYS A 341 -8.02 -5.49 -17.21
C LYS A 341 -6.99 -5.35 -16.09
N GLY A 342 -5.79 -4.89 -16.44
CA GLY A 342 -4.63 -4.80 -15.55
C GLY A 342 -4.14 -6.17 -15.07
N ALA A 343 -4.10 -7.14 -15.97
CA ALA A 343 -3.82 -8.53 -15.66
C ALA A 343 -2.33 -8.75 -15.33
N THR A 344 -2.04 -8.99 -14.05
CA THR A 344 -0.78 -9.68 -13.68
C THR A 344 -0.94 -11.16 -14.04
N LEU A 345 -0.25 -11.62 -15.08
CA LEU A 345 -0.20 -13.01 -15.51
C LEU A 345 1.02 -13.71 -14.90
N ILE A 346 0.78 -14.61 -13.94
CA ILE A 346 1.79 -15.50 -13.36
C ILE A 346 1.65 -16.87 -14.05
N ARG A 347 2.63 -17.26 -14.86
CA ARG A 347 2.60 -18.55 -15.57
C ARG A 347 2.86 -19.72 -14.61
N ALA A 348 2.43 -20.92 -14.99
CA ALA A 348 2.79 -22.17 -14.30
C ALA A 348 4.32 -22.41 -14.23
N GLY A 349 5.07 -21.85 -15.19
CA GLY A 349 6.54 -21.81 -15.13
C GLY A 349 7.12 -20.78 -14.13
N GLY A 350 6.30 -20.09 -13.34
CA GLY A 350 6.71 -19.07 -12.38
C GLY A 350 7.27 -17.78 -13.01
N SER A 351 7.07 -17.54 -14.30
CA SER A 351 7.38 -16.26 -14.95
C SER A 351 6.18 -15.31 -14.86
N VAL A 352 6.43 -14.01 -14.65
CA VAL A 352 5.38 -13.00 -14.47
C VAL A 352 5.44 -11.95 -15.56
N ILE A 353 4.28 -11.55 -16.07
CA ILE A 353 4.11 -10.57 -17.15
C ILE A 353 2.93 -9.66 -16.78
N PHE A 354 3.11 -8.34 -16.80
CA PHE A 354 2.00 -7.41 -16.82
C PHE A 354 1.43 -7.34 -18.25
N ASN A 355 0.12 -7.49 -18.40
CA ASN A 355 -0.58 -7.21 -19.65
C ASN A 355 -1.83 -6.42 -19.32
N ASP A 356 -2.18 -5.44 -20.14
CA ASP A 356 -3.34 -4.60 -19.83
C ASP A 356 -4.66 -5.37 -19.95
N GLU A 357 -4.76 -6.42 -20.76
CA GLU A 357 -6.01 -7.17 -20.95
C GLU A 357 -5.80 -8.68 -21.16
N VAL A 358 -6.70 -9.49 -20.60
CA VAL A 358 -6.80 -10.94 -20.84
C VAL A 358 -8.28 -11.34 -20.90
N ILE A 359 -8.66 -12.12 -21.92
CA ILE A 359 -9.96 -12.78 -21.98
C ILE A 359 -9.92 -14.07 -21.15
N VAL A 360 -10.90 -14.25 -20.26
CA VAL A 360 -11.04 -15.45 -19.43
C VAL A 360 -12.37 -16.11 -19.74
N ASN A 361 -12.32 -17.34 -20.26
CA ASN A 361 -13.50 -18.17 -20.49
C ASN A 361 -13.77 -19.06 -19.27
N MET A 362 -14.88 -18.82 -18.57
CA MET A 362 -15.43 -19.71 -17.55
C MET A 362 -16.32 -20.80 -18.20
N GLY A 363 -16.85 -21.71 -17.38
CA GLY A 363 -17.73 -22.81 -17.79
C GLY A 363 -17.92 -23.85 -16.67
N ASP A 364 -18.59 -24.96 -16.96
CA ASP A 364 -18.99 -26.03 -16.01
C ASP A 364 -17.87 -26.58 -15.09
N LEU A 365 -16.60 -26.45 -15.47
CA LEU A 365 -15.44 -26.90 -14.67
C LEU A 365 -14.77 -25.77 -13.86
N THR A 366 -15.38 -24.59 -13.79
CA THR A 366 -14.96 -23.46 -12.95
C THR A 366 -15.42 -23.69 -11.52
N SER A 367 -14.51 -23.65 -10.56
CA SER A 367 -14.85 -23.49 -9.15
C SER A 367 -14.80 -22.01 -8.77
N VAL A 368 -15.79 -21.48 -8.06
CA VAL A 368 -15.78 -20.07 -7.63
C VAL A 368 -15.67 -19.98 -6.10
N LYS A 369 -14.89 -19.01 -5.62
CA LYS A 369 -14.72 -18.69 -4.20
C LYS A 369 -14.71 -17.19 -3.97
N ARG A 370 -15.15 -16.76 -2.79
CA ARG A 370 -15.08 -15.36 -2.33
C ARG A 370 -14.11 -15.20 -1.17
N GLN A 371 -13.21 -14.23 -1.25
CA GLN A 371 -12.30 -13.87 -0.15
C GLN A 371 -13.10 -13.53 1.12
N LEU A 372 -12.59 -13.90 2.30
CA LEU A 372 -13.27 -13.78 3.60
C LEU A 372 -14.60 -14.55 3.75
N SER A 373 -14.97 -15.40 2.79
CA SER A 373 -16.10 -16.33 2.90
C SER A 373 -15.60 -17.77 3.08
N MET A 374 -16.43 -18.63 3.68
CA MET A 374 -16.19 -20.07 3.83
C MET A 374 -17.50 -20.83 3.72
N GLY A 375 -17.49 -22.00 3.07
CA GLY A 375 -18.62 -22.93 3.07
C GLY A 375 -19.92 -22.38 2.46
N ALA A 376 -19.83 -21.25 1.75
CA ALA A 376 -20.88 -20.76 0.87
C ALA A 376 -20.53 -21.23 -0.55
N ASP A 377 -21.49 -21.90 -1.19
CA ASP A 377 -21.38 -22.25 -2.60
C ASP A 377 -21.45 -20.95 -3.43
N TYR A 378 -20.50 -20.79 -4.35
CA TYR A 378 -20.47 -19.73 -5.36
C TYR A 378 -20.27 -20.37 -6.72
N ASP A 379 -20.87 -19.77 -7.75
CA ASP A 379 -20.73 -20.21 -9.13
C ASP A 379 -20.30 -19.06 -10.05
N ILE A 380 -20.34 -19.29 -11.37
CA ILE A 380 -19.84 -18.33 -12.35
C ILE A 380 -20.70 -17.08 -12.46
N ASP A 381 -21.97 -17.12 -12.06
CA ASP A 381 -22.88 -15.97 -12.11
C ASP A 381 -22.61 -14.97 -10.98
N ASP A 382 -21.96 -15.38 -9.89
CA ASP A 382 -21.44 -14.44 -8.88
C ASP A 382 -20.39 -13.44 -9.43
N VAL A 383 -19.75 -13.76 -10.56
CA VAL A 383 -18.61 -12.99 -11.09
C VAL A 383 -19.06 -11.89 -12.04
N SER A 384 -19.33 -10.71 -11.48
CA SER A 384 -19.85 -9.53 -12.20
C SER A 384 -18.81 -8.48 -12.58
N VAL A 385 -19.20 -7.46 -13.36
CA VAL A 385 -18.34 -6.36 -13.81
C VAL A 385 -17.93 -5.46 -12.65
N GLY A 386 -16.67 -5.01 -12.63
CA GLY A 386 -16.05 -4.34 -11.50
C GLY A 386 -15.37 -5.30 -10.50
N GLN A 387 -15.74 -6.58 -10.49
CA GLN A 387 -15.24 -7.52 -9.48
C GLN A 387 -13.72 -7.78 -9.64
N ARG A 388 -12.96 -7.58 -8.57
CA ARG A 388 -11.55 -7.99 -8.53
C ARG A 388 -11.45 -9.52 -8.50
N VAL A 389 -10.73 -10.10 -9.45
CA VAL A 389 -10.59 -11.56 -9.58
C VAL A 389 -9.14 -11.99 -9.51
N ARG A 390 -8.93 -13.21 -8.98
CA ARG A 390 -7.78 -14.05 -9.28
C ARG A 390 -8.29 -15.33 -9.93
N VAL A 391 -7.92 -15.57 -11.18
CA VAL A 391 -8.33 -16.75 -11.96
C VAL A 391 -7.15 -17.70 -12.08
N PHE A 392 -7.36 -18.97 -11.79
CA PHE A 392 -6.44 -20.07 -12.07
C PHE A 392 -7.00 -20.88 -13.26
N GLY A 393 -6.19 -21.14 -14.28
CA GLY A 393 -6.60 -21.85 -15.48
C GLY A 393 -5.42 -22.21 -16.39
N VAL A 394 -5.70 -22.43 -17.68
CA VAL A 394 -4.70 -22.73 -18.71
C VAL A 394 -4.77 -21.66 -19.78
N LEU A 395 -3.65 -20.98 -20.07
CA LEU A 395 -3.62 -19.97 -21.14
C LEU A 395 -3.69 -20.64 -22.53
N THR A 396 -4.77 -20.39 -23.27
CA THR A 396 -5.04 -20.93 -24.61
C THR A 396 -4.40 -20.11 -25.72
N ASN A 397 -4.34 -18.78 -25.57
CA ASN A 397 -3.64 -17.88 -26.49
C ASN A 397 -2.57 -17.07 -25.75
N ASN A 398 -1.34 -17.08 -26.27
CA ASN A 398 -0.16 -16.41 -25.69
C ASN A 398 0.36 -15.23 -26.53
N MET A 399 -0.39 -14.78 -27.54
CA MET A 399 -0.14 -13.51 -28.23
C MET A 399 -0.43 -12.34 -27.28
N ALA A 400 0.53 -11.42 -27.11
CA ALA A 400 0.50 -10.40 -26.05
C ALA A 400 -0.66 -9.40 -26.18
N ASP A 401 -1.21 -9.23 -27.38
CA ASP A 401 -2.36 -8.38 -27.71
C ASP A 401 -3.71 -9.13 -27.66
N GLN A 402 -3.70 -10.46 -27.50
CA GLN A 402 -4.86 -11.34 -27.65
C GLN A 402 -4.83 -12.49 -26.62
N LEU A 403 -4.40 -12.21 -25.39
CA LEU A 403 -4.26 -13.22 -24.36
C LEU A 403 -5.61 -13.83 -23.96
N GLU A 404 -5.67 -15.16 -23.91
CA GLU A 404 -6.89 -15.91 -23.62
C GLU A 404 -6.59 -17.05 -22.63
N MET A 405 -7.48 -17.26 -21.65
CA MET A 405 -7.41 -18.33 -20.65
C MET A 405 -8.69 -19.17 -20.64
N ASP A 406 -8.53 -20.49 -20.62
CA ASP A 406 -9.57 -21.45 -20.23
C ASP A 406 -9.51 -21.66 -18.72
N ALA A 407 -10.58 -21.29 -18.01
CA ALA A 407 -10.74 -21.43 -16.57
C ALA A 407 -11.90 -22.37 -16.17
N GLY A 408 -12.48 -23.11 -17.13
CA GLY A 408 -13.60 -23.99 -16.85
C GLY A 408 -14.31 -24.63 -18.05
N VAL A 409 -13.88 -24.36 -19.29
CA VAL A 409 -14.52 -24.88 -20.51
C VAL A 409 -14.03 -26.29 -20.83
N ASN A 410 -12.70 -26.51 -20.83
CA ASN A 410 -12.08 -27.82 -21.08
C ASN A 410 -11.16 -28.23 -19.93
N ASN A 411 -10.61 -27.25 -19.20
CA ASN A 411 -9.69 -27.44 -18.09
C ASN A 411 -10.37 -27.05 -16.78
N ARG A 412 -10.06 -27.76 -15.69
CA ARG A 412 -10.52 -27.34 -14.35
C ARG A 412 -9.81 -26.05 -13.96
N GLY A 413 -10.58 -25.02 -13.65
CA GLY A 413 -10.06 -23.75 -13.16
C GLY A 413 -10.77 -23.27 -11.89
N ARG A 414 -10.32 -22.11 -11.41
CA ARG A 414 -10.84 -21.51 -10.17
C ARG A 414 -10.84 -20.00 -10.25
N VAL A 415 -11.99 -19.37 -10.07
CA VAL A 415 -12.10 -17.91 -9.90
C VAL A 415 -12.22 -17.62 -8.40
N LYS A 416 -11.26 -16.87 -7.86
CA LYS A 416 -11.37 -16.27 -6.52
C LYS A 416 -11.71 -14.79 -6.65
N MET A 417 -12.96 -14.44 -6.33
CA MET A 417 -13.38 -13.07 -6.08
C MET A 417 -12.63 -12.52 -4.86
N ARG A 418 -12.14 -11.29 -4.97
CA ARG A 418 -11.34 -10.59 -3.95
C ARG A 418 -12.03 -9.30 -3.52
N LEU A 419 -11.66 -8.74 -2.38
CA LEU A 419 -12.17 -7.43 -1.97
C LEU A 419 -11.81 -6.36 -3.02
N THR A 420 -12.82 -5.85 -3.70
CA THR A 420 -12.78 -4.72 -4.63
C THR A 420 -12.79 -3.41 -3.84
N THR A 421 -12.12 -2.37 -4.35
CA THR A 421 -12.05 -1.04 -3.73
C THR A 421 -12.66 0.03 -4.64
N LEU A 422 -13.83 0.54 -4.29
CA LEU A 422 -14.48 1.65 -4.99
C LEU A 422 -13.94 3.00 -4.48
N ARG A 423 -13.91 4.00 -5.36
CA ARG A 423 -13.57 5.40 -5.06
C ARG A 423 -14.55 6.31 -5.77
N GLY A 424 -15.17 7.23 -5.04
CA GLY A 424 -16.18 8.13 -5.59
C GLY A 424 -16.61 9.20 -4.61
N THR A 425 -17.49 10.08 -5.05
CA THR A 425 -18.16 11.09 -4.21
C THR A 425 -19.58 10.66 -3.89
N VAL A 426 -19.98 10.80 -2.62
CA VAL A 426 -21.35 10.52 -2.17
C VAL A 426 -22.32 11.47 -2.88
N LEU A 427 -23.32 10.95 -3.57
CA LEU A 427 -24.36 11.76 -4.21
C LEU A 427 -25.47 12.09 -3.23
N ASP A 428 -26.01 11.09 -2.55
CA ASP A 428 -27.05 11.27 -1.54
C ASP A 428 -26.94 10.21 -0.42
N VAL A 429 -27.48 10.54 0.76
CA VAL A 429 -27.51 9.69 1.96
C VAL A 429 -28.93 9.70 2.52
N VAL A 430 -29.88 9.22 1.73
CA VAL A 430 -31.31 9.38 2.04
C VAL A 430 -31.79 8.35 3.06
N GLY A 431 -31.60 8.67 4.34
CA GLY A 431 -32.27 7.98 5.44
C GLY A 431 -33.78 8.29 5.49
N ILE A 432 -34.59 7.66 4.62
CA ILE A 432 -36.05 7.69 4.71
C ILE A 432 -36.56 6.52 5.57
N PRO A 433 -37.53 6.72 6.47
CA PRO A 433 -38.29 5.62 7.06
C PRO A 433 -39.06 4.82 6.00
N GLU A 434 -39.21 3.51 6.23
CA GLU A 434 -40.02 2.54 5.47
C GLU A 434 -39.53 2.14 4.06
N GLN A 435 -38.55 2.83 3.46
CA GLN A 435 -37.77 2.29 2.32
C GLN A 435 -36.28 2.65 2.43
N PRO A 436 -35.35 1.68 2.48
CA PRO A 436 -33.93 1.96 2.40
C PRO A 436 -33.55 2.26 0.95
N LEU A 437 -33.38 3.54 0.61
CA LEU A 437 -32.52 3.89 -0.52
C LEU A 437 -31.07 3.58 -0.12
N PRO A 438 -30.25 3.02 -1.03
CA PRO A 438 -28.87 2.67 -0.73
C PRO A 438 -27.98 3.91 -0.58
N PHE A 439 -26.74 3.67 -0.19
CA PHE A 439 -25.70 4.69 -0.18
C PHE A 439 -25.19 4.88 -1.61
N VAL A 440 -25.49 6.01 -2.24
CA VAL A 440 -25.26 6.22 -3.69
C VAL A 440 -23.98 7.00 -3.93
N LEU A 441 -23.13 6.51 -4.84
CA LEU A 441 -21.90 7.20 -5.28
C LEU A 441 -21.97 7.64 -6.75
N ASP A 442 -21.37 8.80 -7.02
CA ASP A 442 -20.70 9.06 -8.29
C ASP A 442 -19.38 8.28 -8.27
N LEU A 443 -19.37 7.13 -8.94
CA LEU A 443 -18.27 6.18 -8.93
C LEU A 443 -17.20 6.58 -9.94
N GLN A 444 -16.03 6.99 -9.45
CA GLN A 444 -14.95 7.53 -10.29
C GLN A 444 -13.90 6.48 -10.66
N ALA A 445 -13.66 5.51 -9.78
CA ALA A 445 -12.68 4.44 -10.01
C ALA A 445 -12.95 3.14 -9.25
N ILE A 446 -12.57 2.01 -9.86
CA ILE A 446 -12.58 0.66 -9.26
C ILE A 446 -11.15 0.13 -9.17
N ASP A 447 -10.69 -0.20 -7.97
CA ASP A 447 -9.30 -0.53 -7.62
C ASP A 447 -8.25 0.49 -8.13
N GLY A 448 -8.68 1.73 -8.39
CA GLY A 448 -7.83 2.79 -8.93
C GLY A 448 -7.79 2.89 -10.45
N ARG A 449 -8.55 2.06 -11.18
CA ARG A 449 -8.81 2.16 -12.62
C ARG A 449 -9.94 3.15 -12.89
N TYR A 450 -9.80 3.99 -13.92
CA TYR A 450 -10.86 4.92 -14.35
C TYR A 450 -12.18 4.19 -14.68
N ILE A 451 -13.31 4.75 -14.24
CA ILE A 451 -14.63 4.10 -14.38
C ILE A 451 -15.09 3.91 -15.84
N GLY A 452 -14.71 4.81 -16.75
CA GLY A 452 -15.09 4.71 -18.17
C GLY A 452 -14.45 3.55 -18.95
N LEU A 453 -13.66 2.71 -18.27
CA LEU A 453 -13.15 1.44 -18.78
C LEU A 453 -14.12 0.27 -18.59
N PHE A 454 -15.17 0.44 -17.77
CA PHE A 454 -16.08 -0.64 -17.36
C PHE A 454 -17.40 -0.58 -18.16
N ASP A 455 -17.77 -1.70 -18.78
CA ASP A 455 -19.04 -1.90 -19.46
C ASP A 455 -19.99 -2.69 -18.55
N PHE A 456 -20.91 -1.98 -17.90
CA PHE A 456 -21.87 -2.54 -16.94
C PHE A 456 -23.09 -3.25 -17.59
N SER A 457 -23.10 -3.41 -18.91
CA SER A 457 -24.18 -4.08 -19.65
C SER A 457 -24.44 -5.52 -19.13
N GLY A 458 -25.67 -5.85 -18.79
CA GLY A 458 -26.09 -7.16 -18.28
C GLY A 458 -25.80 -7.42 -16.80
N THR A 459 -25.45 -6.39 -16.02
CA THR A 459 -25.34 -6.51 -14.56
C THR A 459 -26.70 -6.62 -13.87
N GLY A 460 -27.76 -6.08 -14.50
CA GLY A 460 -29.15 -6.20 -14.09
C GLY A 460 -29.92 -7.35 -14.74
N ASP A 461 -31.05 -7.73 -14.12
CA ASP A 461 -31.98 -8.73 -14.67
C ASP A 461 -32.67 -8.28 -15.97
N GLU A 462 -32.76 -6.98 -16.18
CA GLU A 462 -33.04 -6.33 -17.47
C GLU A 462 -32.15 -5.08 -17.65
N PRO A 463 -31.88 -4.61 -18.89
CA PRO A 463 -30.98 -3.47 -19.15
C PRO A 463 -31.44 -2.10 -18.61
N ALA A 464 -32.58 -2.05 -17.90
CA ALA A 464 -33.03 -0.87 -17.15
C ALA A 464 -32.54 -0.88 -15.69
N ASN A 465 -32.05 -2.03 -15.22
CA ASN A 465 -31.48 -2.27 -13.89
C ASN A 465 -29.96 -2.57 -13.98
N ASP A 466 -29.31 -2.28 -15.12
CA ASP A 466 -27.85 -2.32 -15.24
C ASP A 466 -27.22 -1.20 -14.41
N ALA A 467 -26.09 -1.49 -13.75
CA ALA A 467 -25.43 -0.60 -12.81
C ALA A 467 -24.99 0.73 -13.48
N ASP A 468 -25.53 1.86 -13.02
CA ASP A 468 -25.11 3.18 -13.48
C ASP A 468 -23.95 3.71 -12.62
N PRO A 469 -22.72 3.87 -13.15
CA PRO A 469 -21.61 4.44 -12.39
C PRO A 469 -21.88 5.87 -11.90
N ALA A 470 -22.77 6.63 -12.53
CA ALA A 470 -23.16 7.97 -12.09
C ALA A 470 -24.23 7.95 -10.98
N PHE A 471 -24.75 6.79 -10.60
CA PHE A 471 -25.71 6.59 -9.50
C PHE A 471 -25.47 5.24 -8.78
N TYR A 472 -24.22 4.85 -8.58
CA TYR A 472 -23.83 3.49 -8.20
C TYR A 472 -24.31 3.14 -6.78
N GLU A 473 -25.12 2.08 -6.66
CA GLU A 473 -25.95 1.80 -5.48
C GLU A 473 -25.27 0.82 -4.50
N ILE A 474 -24.96 1.25 -3.28
CA ILE A 474 -24.23 0.42 -2.31
C ILE A 474 -25.12 -0.05 -1.15
N ASP A 475 -25.18 -1.37 -0.95
CA ASP A 475 -25.67 -1.98 0.29
C ASP A 475 -24.61 -1.81 1.39
N VAL A 476 -24.99 -1.05 2.42
CA VAL A 476 -24.16 -0.78 3.60
C VAL A 476 -24.40 -1.75 4.76
N ALA A 477 -25.44 -2.59 4.66
CA ALA A 477 -25.93 -3.56 5.64
C ALA A 477 -26.13 -3.01 7.07
N THR A 478 -25.03 -2.83 7.82
CA THR A 478 -25.01 -2.32 9.21
C THR A 478 -23.93 -1.27 9.47
N LEU A 479 -23.24 -0.80 8.42
CA LEU A 479 -22.25 0.27 8.50
C LEU A 479 -22.95 1.62 8.72
N ASP A 480 -22.46 2.41 9.69
CA ASP A 480 -22.96 3.76 9.94
C ASP A 480 -22.39 4.75 8.91
N VAL A 481 -23.26 5.22 8.01
CA VAL A 481 -22.98 6.27 7.01
C VAL A 481 -23.57 7.63 7.39
N SER A 482 -24.18 7.78 8.57
CA SER A 482 -24.91 9.01 8.97
C SER A 482 -24.02 10.24 9.16
N GLY A 483 -22.70 10.06 9.28
CA GLY A 483 -21.71 11.13 9.30
C GLY A 483 -21.23 11.60 7.92
N LEU A 484 -21.67 10.95 6.84
CA LEU A 484 -21.27 11.29 5.46
C LEU A 484 -22.28 12.25 4.84
N ALA A 485 -21.78 13.28 4.16
CA ALA A 485 -22.60 14.26 3.45
C ALA A 485 -22.55 14.03 1.93
N SER A 486 -23.52 14.57 1.20
CA SER A 486 -23.41 14.73 -0.26
C SER A 486 -22.13 15.53 -0.60
N GLY A 487 -21.42 15.11 -1.65
CA GLY A 487 -20.09 15.60 -2.03
C GLY A 487 -18.93 15.03 -1.20
N ALA A 488 -19.17 14.23 -0.15
CA ALA A 488 -18.08 13.64 0.62
C ALA A 488 -17.28 12.63 -0.23
N PRO A 489 -15.95 12.76 -0.33
CA PRO A 489 -15.13 11.79 -1.04
C PRO A 489 -14.93 10.54 -0.17
N VAL A 490 -15.22 9.36 -0.72
CA VAL A 490 -15.19 8.11 0.03
C VAL A 490 -14.47 6.98 -0.70
N LYS A 491 -13.92 6.07 0.10
CA LYS A 491 -13.28 4.83 -0.32
C LYS A 491 -14.05 3.66 0.30
N VAL A 492 -14.65 2.82 -0.54
CA VAL A 492 -15.47 1.68 -0.11
C VAL A 492 -14.75 0.38 -0.47
N ARG A 493 -14.83 -0.65 0.37
CA ARG A 493 -14.32 -1.99 0.07
C ARG A 493 -15.38 -3.04 0.33
N GLY A 494 -15.44 -4.05 -0.52
CA GLY A 494 -16.49 -5.08 -0.50
C GLY A 494 -16.46 -5.95 -1.74
N PHE A 495 -17.63 -6.39 -2.19
CA PHE A 495 -17.81 -7.23 -3.38
C PHE A 495 -18.91 -6.67 -4.27
N VAL A 496 -18.75 -6.82 -5.58
CA VAL A 496 -19.84 -6.56 -6.52
C VAL A 496 -20.90 -7.66 -6.35
N ARG A 497 -22.15 -7.31 -6.63
CA ARG A 497 -23.27 -8.25 -6.72
C ARG A 497 -23.14 -9.20 -7.92
N PRO A 498 -23.71 -10.41 -7.87
CA PRO A 498 -23.76 -11.32 -9.02
C PRO A 498 -24.32 -10.69 -10.30
N PHE A 499 -23.87 -11.18 -11.44
CA PHE A 499 -24.21 -10.72 -12.79
C PHE A 499 -25.66 -11.08 -13.14
N GLY A 500 -26.39 -10.17 -13.77
CA GLY A 500 -27.82 -10.32 -14.03
C GLY A 500 -28.71 -10.39 -12.77
N GLN A 501 -28.23 -9.94 -11.60
CA GLN A 501 -28.96 -10.04 -10.32
C GLN A 501 -29.20 -8.67 -9.63
N VAL A 502 -28.81 -7.54 -10.22
CA VAL A 502 -29.34 -6.22 -9.83
C VAL A 502 -30.79 -6.13 -10.33
N THR A 503 -31.73 -5.68 -9.48
CA THR A 503 -33.16 -5.62 -9.83
C THR A 503 -33.84 -4.43 -9.17
N ALA A 504 -34.91 -3.90 -9.76
CA ALA A 504 -35.69 -2.80 -9.17
C ALA A 504 -36.30 -3.09 -7.77
N ALA A 505 -36.31 -4.34 -7.31
CA ALA A 505 -36.77 -4.74 -5.97
C ALA A 505 -35.63 -4.85 -4.93
N ALA A 506 -34.38 -4.90 -5.39
CA ALA A 506 -33.18 -4.90 -4.58
C ALA A 506 -32.05 -4.31 -5.45
N PRO A 507 -31.86 -2.97 -5.49
CA PRO A 507 -31.12 -2.34 -6.59
C PRO A 507 -29.61 -2.17 -6.33
N SER A 508 -29.12 -2.46 -5.12
CA SER A 508 -27.70 -2.29 -4.79
C SER A 508 -26.76 -3.14 -5.65
N ASP A 509 -25.84 -2.50 -6.38
CA ASP A 509 -24.77 -3.07 -7.20
C ASP A 509 -23.64 -3.72 -6.38
N PHE A 510 -23.46 -3.28 -5.14
CA PHE A 510 -22.27 -3.59 -4.35
C PHE A 510 -22.56 -3.79 -2.86
N ALA A 511 -22.00 -4.84 -2.27
CA ALA A 511 -22.10 -5.11 -0.84
C ALA A 511 -20.84 -4.62 -0.10
N ALA A 512 -20.98 -3.56 0.70
CA ALA A 512 -19.87 -2.95 1.43
C ALA A 512 -19.48 -3.72 2.70
N HIS A 513 -18.17 -3.90 2.87
CA HIS A 513 -17.55 -4.42 4.10
C HIS A 513 -16.91 -3.28 4.93
N THR A 514 -16.40 -2.22 4.28
CA THR A 514 -15.90 -1.01 4.95
C THR A 514 -16.13 0.22 4.10
N ILE A 515 -16.53 1.33 4.71
CA ILE A 515 -16.60 2.66 4.10
C ILE A 515 -15.64 3.58 4.87
N VAL A 516 -14.89 4.42 4.16
CA VAL A 516 -13.92 5.36 4.74
C VAL A 516 -14.10 6.74 4.11
N ASP A 517 -14.39 7.74 4.94
CA ASP A 517 -14.25 9.16 4.59
C ASP A 517 -12.77 9.49 4.36
N VAL A 518 -12.45 10.04 3.19
CA VAL A 518 -11.09 10.46 2.83
C VAL A 518 -10.90 11.99 2.81
N ALA A 519 -11.93 12.77 3.19
CA ALA A 519 -11.91 14.23 3.15
C ALA A 519 -10.79 14.85 4.00
N ALA A 520 -10.47 14.24 5.14
CA ALA A 520 -9.42 14.66 6.07
C ALA A 520 -7.99 14.26 5.67
N LEU A 521 -7.81 13.51 4.58
CA LEU A 521 -6.47 13.13 4.08
C LEU A 521 -5.79 14.31 3.38
N LYS A 522 -4.45 14.24 3.24
CA LYS A 522 -3.69 15.21 2.45
C LYS A 522 -4.24 15.23 1.02
N ALA A 523 -4.61 16.41 0.56
CA ALA A 523 -5.07 16.62 -0.81
C ALA A 523 -3.92 17.03 -1.73
N VAL A 524 -4.10 16.78 -3.03
CA VAL A 524 -3.28 17.37 -4.10
C VAL A 524 -4.21 18.09 -5.08
N MET A 525 -4.06 19.41 -5.16
CA MET A 525 -4.75 20.29 -6.11
C MET A 525 -3.91 20.40 -7.39
N THR A 526 -4.54 20.26 -8.55
CA THR A 526 -3.91 20.41 -9.88
C THR A 526 -4.84 21.15 -10.84
N ILE A 527 -4.39 22.31 -11.32
CA ILE A 527 -5.12 23.15 -12.27
C ILE A 527 -4.19 23.46 -13.46
N GLY A 528 -4.67 23.34 -14.70
CA GLY A 528 -3.87 23.61 -15.90
C GLY A 528 -4.70 24.22 -17.01
N TRP A 529 -4.13 25.20 -17.70
CA TRP A 529 -4.78 26.00 -18.73
C TRP A 529 -4.28 25.60 -20.12
N ALA A 530 -5.20 25.45 -21.06
CA ALA A 530 -4.92 25.00 -22.42
C ALA A 530 -5.70 25.88 -23.44
N PRO A 531 -5.07 26.90 -24.05
CA PRO A 531 -3.67 27.32 -23.92
C PRO A 531 -3.34 27.97 -22.56
N ALA A 532 -2.04 28.17 -22.30
CA ALA A 532 -1.58 28.87 -21.10
C ALA A 532 -2.15 30.31 -21.01
N SER A 533 -2.46 30.77 -19.79
CA SER A 533 -3.34 31.91 -19.56
C SER A 533 -2.69 33.04 -18.76
N LEU A 534 -2.96 34.29 -19.17
CA LEU A 534 -2.61 35.50 -18.42
C LEU A 534 -3.54 35.74 -17.20
N THR A 535 -4.75 35.18 -17.21
CA THR A 535 -5.81 35.46 -16.23
C THR A 535 -6.03 34.33 -15.23
N ALA A 536 -5.31 33.21 -15.38
CA ALA A 536 -5.34 32.04 -14.50
C ALA A 536 -5.25 32.36 -13.00
N ILE A 537 -4.47 33.38 -12.63
CA ILE A 537 -4.33 33.86 -11.25
C ILE A 537 -5.15 35.14 -11.12
N ALA A 538 -6.37 35.02 -10.61
CA ALA A 538 -7.31 36.12 -10.39
C ALA A 538 -6.86 37.07 -9.26
N SER A 539 -6.14 36.57 -8.26
CA SER A 539 -5.41 37.41 -7.30
C SER A 539 -4.24 36.67 -6.65
N SER A 540 -3.24 37.43 -6.20
CA SER A 540 -2.03 36.93 -5.54
C SER A 540 -1.55 37.90 -4.47
N SER A 541 -1.31 37.41 -3.25
CA SER A 541 -0.70 38.16 -2.15
C SER A 541 0.22 37.25 -1.31
N ALA A 542 0.75 37.76 -0.21
CA ALA A 542 1.45 36.94 0.79
C ALA A 542 0.50 35.96 1.53
N ASP A 543 -0.81 36.18 1.45
CA ASP A 543 -1.85 35.41 2.14
C ASP A 543 -2.45 34.30 1.27
N GLY A 544 -2.22 34.33 -0.05
CA GLY A 544 -2.65 33.25 -0.95
C GLY A 544 -2.67 33.60 -2.44
N LEU A 545 -3.02 32.61 -3.25
CA LEU A 545 -3.39 32.70 -4.65
C LEU A 545 -4.89 32.35 -4.81
N THR A 546 -5.56 33.00 -5.75
CA THR A 546 -6.94 32.65 -6.18
C THR A 546 -6.95 32.41 -7.68
N PHE A 547 -7.62 31.36 -8.13
CA PHE A 547 -7.60 30.94 -9.53
C PHE A 547 -8.87 31.34 -10.30
N ASN A 548 -8.70 31.66 -11.57
CA ASN A 548 -9.78 31.70 -12.55
C ASN A 548 -9.72 30.42 -13.38
N LEU A 549 -10.85 29.72 -13.52
CA LEU A 549 -10.96 28.47 -14.27
C LEU A 549 -11.32 28.69 -15.74
N ASP A 550 -11.47 29.93 -16.21
CA ASP A 550 -11.59 30.25 -17.64
C ASP A 550 -10.42 29.62 -18.45
N GLY A 551 -10.74 28.69 -19.35
CA GLY A 551 -9.76 28.05 -20.23
C GLY A 551 -8.92 26.94 -19.59
N VAL A 552 -9.37 26.32 -18.48
CA VAL A 552 -8.74 25.09 -17.99
C VAL A 552 -8.89 23.93 -18.99
N GLY A 553 -7.81 23.15 -19.14
CA GLY A 553 -7.84 21.85 -19.82
C GLY A 553 -8.21 20.72 -18.85
N ARG A 554 -7.75 19.49 -19.11
CA ARG A 554 -8.03 18.27 -18.32
C ARG A 554 -7.76 18.38 -16.81
N PHE A 555 -6.87 19.28 -16.39
CA PHE A 555 -6.49 19.44 -14.98
C PHE A 555 -7.26 20.61 -14.36
N HIS A 556 -8.24 20.30 -13.52
CA HIS A 556 -9.02 21.28 -12.74
C HIS A 556 -9.55 20.63 -11.46
N HIS A 557 -8.72 19.83 -10.78
CA HIS A 557 -9.15 18.87 -9.77
C HIS A 557 -8.43 19.02 -8.42
N VAL A 558 -9.08 18.59 -7.35
CA VAL A 558 -8.46 18.26 -6.05
C VAL A 558 -8.63 16.78 -5.77
N SER A 559 -7.52 16.07 -5.56
CA SER A 559 -7.50 14.62 -5.30
C SER A 559 -7.19 14.28 -3.84
N ARG A 560 -7.95 13.34 -3.25
CA ARG A 560 -7.72 12.72 -1.93
C ARG A 560 -7.95 11.21 -2.06
N ALA A 561 -6.93 10.38 -1.77
CA ALA A 561 -6.95 8.92 -1.96
C ALA A 561 -7.56 8.47 -3.31
N ARG A 562 -7.13 9.12 -4.40
CA ARG A 562 -7.60 8.98 -5.79
C ARG A 562 -9.11 9.16 -6.02
N VAL A 563 -9.87 9.67 -5.06
CA VAL A 563 -11.13 10.39 -5.33
C VAL A 563 -10.78 11.81 -5.77
N ALA A 564 -11.38 12.28 -6.86
CA ALA A 564 -11.24 13.63 -7.38
C ALA A 564 -12.50 14.46 -7.11
N ILE A 565 -12.31 15.76 -6.87
CA ILE A 565 -13.37 16.76 -6.94
C ILE A 565 -13.00 17.73 -8.06
N ASP A 566 -13.88 17.85 -9.04
CA ASP A 566 -13.81 18.89 -10.08
C ASP A 566 -14.02 20.27 -9.43
N LEU A 567 -13.13 21.20 -9.73
CA LEU A 567 -13.20 22.57 -9.21
C LEU A 567 -14.10 23.48 -10.06
N THR A 568 -14.45 23.07 -11.29
CA THR A 568 -15.34 23.83 -12.18
C THR A 568 -16.82 23.71 -11.79
N THR A 569 -17.17 22.67 -11.03
CA THR A 569 -18.51 22.46 -10.45
C THR A 569 -18.71 23.09 -9.07
N VAL A 570 -17.69 23.76 -8.52
CA VAL A 570 -17.71 24.34 -7.17
C VAL A 570 -17.99 25.84 -7.22
N ASP A 571 -19.02 26.30 -6.48
CA ASP A 571 -19.50 27.70 -6.43
C ASP A 571 -18.48 28.75 -5.92
N VAL A 572 -17.29 28.35 -5.47
CA VAL A 572 -16.26 29.21 -4.89
C VAL A 572 -14.92 29.07 -5.59
N ALA A 573 -14.37 30.21 -6.04
CA ALA A 573 -13.11 30.26 -6.78
C ALA A 573 -11.94 29.62 -6.00
N PRO A 574 -11.26 28.59 -6.55
CA PRO A 574 -10.24 27.83 -5.82
C PRO A 574 -9.07 28.68 -5.31
N ARG A 575 -8.54 28.30 -4.15
CA ARG A 575 -7.46 29.03 -3.45
C ARG A 575 -6.35 28.13 -2.96
N ILE A 576 -5.13 28.65 -3.06
CA ILE A 576 -3.97 28.19 -2.31
C ILE A 576 -3.67 29.23 -1.24
N VAL A 577 -3.56 28.81 0.02
CA VAL A 577 -3.06 29.64 1.13
C VAL A 577 -1.80 29.00 1.72
N PRO A 578 -0.83 29.78 2.25
CA PRO A 578 0.32 29.20 2.92
C PRO A 578 -0.05 28.61 4.30
N ARG A 579 0.93 27.96 4.93
CA ARG A 579 0.87 27.68 6.38
C ARG A 579 0.97 28.99 7.17
N GLU A 580 0.51 28.98 8.42
CA GLU A 580 0.44 30.14 9.32
C GLU A 580 1.77 30.92 9.46
N ASN A 581 2.91 30.23 9.34
CA ASN A 581 4.24 30.83 9.41
C ASN A 581 4.87 31.18 8.04
N GLY A 582 4.10 31.13 6.95
CA GLY A 582 4.57 31.39 5.58
C GLY A 582 5.49 30.33 4.97
N ALA A 583 5.86 29.28 5.72
CA ALA A 583 6.95 28.38 5.36
C ALA A 583 6.50 27.11 4.63
N GLY A 584 7.18 26.79 3.53
CA GLY A 584 6.93 25.61 2.70
C GLY A 584 7.99 25.46 1.62
N MET A 585 7.66 24.71 0.56
CA MET A 585 8.52 24.54 -0.61
C MET A 585 7.74 24.99 -1.86
N TYR A 586 8.04 26.19 -2.34
CA TYR A 586 7.29 26.85 -3.40
C TYR A 586 8.21 27.06 -4.60
N ARG A 587 7.87 26.49 -5.77
CA ARG A 587 8.71 26.59 -6.98
C ARG A 587 7.97 27.19 -8.17
N ILE A 588 8.68 28.03 -8.92
CA ILE A 588 8.28 28.52 -10.24
C ILE A 588 9.16 27.83 -11.27
N VAL A 589 8.54 27.21 -12.26
CA VAL A 589 9.21 26.59 -13.41
C VAL A 589 8.91 27.47 -14.63
N GLN A 590 9.94 27.95 -15.32
CA GLN A 590 9.77 28.76 -16.53
C GLN A 590 10.96 28.57 -17.46
N SER A 591 10.69 28.36 -18.76
CA SER A 591 11.71 28.19 -19.81
C SER A 591 12.83 27.17 -19.45
N GLY A 592 12.48 26.10 -18.74
CA GLY A 592 13.42 25.07 -18.26
C GLY A 592 14.17 25.38 -16.96
N THR A 593 14.04 26.60 -16.40
CA THR A 593 14.62 26.98 -15.11
C THR A 593 13.64 26.72 -13.97
N ILE A 594 14.11 26.15 -12.86
CA ILE A 594 13.34 25.98 -11.61
C ILE A 594 13.86 26.96 -10.55
N GLN A 595 13.07 27.96 -10.19
CA GLN A 595 13.34 28.84 -9.05
C GLN A 595 12.58 28.34 -7.82
N VAL A 596 13.28 28.10 -6.71
CA VAL A 596 12.69 27.62 -5.44
C VAL A 596 12.70 28.74 -4.39
N HIS A 597 11.66 28.76 -3.57
CA HIS A 597 11.43 29.68 -2.46
C HIS A 597 10.95 28.89 -1.24
N THR A 598 11.49 29.19 -0.05
CA THR A 598 11.09 28.54 1.22
C THR A 598 10.00 29.31 1.99
N ASP A 599 9.63 30.48 1.48
CA ASP A 599 8.67 31.42 2.06
C ASP A 599 7.68 31.88 0.99
N PHE A 600 6.40 31.96 1.35
CA PHE A 600 5.32 32.21 0.40
C PHE A 600 5.24 33.67 -0.08
N ALA A 601 5.64 34.64 0.74
CA ALA A 601 5.62 36.06 0.35
C ALA A 601 6.72 36.37 -0.68
N ASN A 602 7.91 35.77 -0.52
CA ASN A 602 8.98 35.85 -1.52
C ASN A 602 8.58 35.14 -2.84
N PHE A 603 7.95 33.97 -2.74
CA PHE A 603 7.41 33.23 -3.88
C PHE A 603 6.37 34.04 -4.67
N THR A 604 5.37 34.64 -4.01
CA THR A 604 4.37 35.43 -4.72
C THR A 604 4.91 36.77 -5.22
N ALA A 605 5.96 37.34 -4.60
CA ALA A 605 6.65 38.52 -5.13
C ALA A 605 7.40 38.24 -6.46
N ASP A 606 8.08 37.09 -6.57
CA ASP A 606 8.72 36.63 -7.82
C ASP A 606 7.66 36.32 -8.89
N LEU A 607 6.65 35.51 -8.54
CA LEU A 607 5.55 35.14 -9.44
C LEU A 607 4.83 36.37 -10.02
N ASN A 608 4.43 37.32 -9.16
CA ASN A 608 3.78 38.55 -9.62
C ASN A 608 4.69 39.44 -10.49
N THR A 609 6.01 39.25 -10.44
CA THR A 609 6.93 39.97 -11.33
C THR A 609 6.94 39.34 -12.72
N ARG A 610 7.11 38.02 -12.81
CA ARG A 610 7.02 37.28 -14.09
C ARG A 610 5.68 37.47 -14.80
N LEU A 611 4.58 37.48 -14.07
CA LEU A 611 3.24 37.74 -14.62
C LEU A 611 3.09 39.18 -15.16
N ARG A 612 3.71 40.17 -14.49
CA ARG A 612 3.78 41.57 -15.01
C ARG A 612 4.68 41.69 -16.24
N ASP A 613 5.72 40.86 -16.32
CA ASP A 613 6.62 40.78 -17.48
C ASP A 613 6.03 39.96 -18.65
N GLY A 614 4.81 39.42 -18.49
CA GLY A 614 4.01 38.80 -19.56
C GLY A 614 3.99 37.27 -19.59
N ALA A 615 4.53 36.60 -18.56
CA ALA A 615 4.53 35.14 -18.48
C ALA A 615 3.11 34.54 -18.44
N LEU A 616 2.88 33.45 -19.18
CA LEU A 616 1.60 32.74 -19.20
C LEU A 616 1.59 31.62 -18.16
N VAL A 617 0.52 31.46 -17.38
CA VAL A 617 0.36 30.32 -16.47
C VAL A 617 -0.13 29.11 -17.24
N LYS A 618 0.66 28.04 -17.27
CA LYS A 618 0.29 26.76 -17.89
C LYS A 618 -0.29 25.77 -16.89
N HIS A 619 0.29 25.67 -15.70
CA HIS A 619 -0.14 24.71 -14.69
C HIS A 619 0.20 25.18 -13.27
N VAL A 620 -0.63 24.78 -12.30
CA VAL A 620 -0.44 25.00 -10.87
C VAL A 620 -0.76 23.69 -10.15
N ALA A 621 0.17 23.22 -9.33
CA ALA A 621 0.00 22.08 -8.45
C ALA A 621 0.32 22.44 -6.99
N ALA A 622 -0.44 21.95 -6.02
CA ALA A 622 -0.18 22.17 -4.60
C ALA A 622 -0.62 20.98 -3.74
N SER A 623 -0.01 20.82 -2.56
CA SER A 623 -0.39 19.76 -1.61
C SER A 623 -0.47 20.24 -0.15
N GLY A 624 -1.44 19.67 0.57
CA GLY A 624 -1.75 20.03 1.96
C GLY A 624 -3.18 19.64 2.38
N PRO A 625 -3.63 20.03 3.58
CA PRO A 625 -5.03 19.91 3.97
C PRO A 625 -5.91 20.77 3.06
N TYR A 626 -7.10 20.27 2.70
CA TYR A 626 -8.11 20.96 1.91
C TYR A 626 -9.34 21.25 2.75
N ASN A 627 -10.05 22.34 2.43
CA ASN A 627 -11.38 22.65 2.96
C ASN A 627 -12.33 22.90 1.79
N ASP A 628 -13.30 22.01 1.66
CA ASP A 628 -14.28 21.94 0.59
C ASP A 628 -15.15 23.20 0.51
N ASP A 629 -15.70 23.65 1.65
CA ASP A 629 -16.58 24.84 1.76
C ASP A 629 -15.99 26.15 1.17
N ARG A 630 -14.66 26.18 0.97
CA ARG A 630 -13.90 27.35 0.52
C ARG A 630 -13.02 27.06 -0.69
N ALA A 631 -13.11 25.87 -1.28
CA ALA A 631 -12.18 25.34 -2.29
C ALA A 631 -10.69 25.66 -1.99
N THR A 632 -10.28 25.60 -0.71
CA THR A 632 -9.01 26.15 -0.23
C THR A 632 -8.06 25.06 0.22
N ILE A 633 -6.86 24.99 -0.37
CA ILE A 633 -5.76 24.12 0.08
C ILE A 633 -4.72 24.90 0.88
N THR A 634 -4.36 24.40 2.07
CA THR A 634 -3.32 24.99 2.94
C THR A 634 -1.96 24.39 2.58
N ALA A 635 -1.27 25.02 1.64
CA ALA A 635 -0.16 24.42 0.92
C ALA A 635 1.16 24.43 1.71
N GLY A 636 1.68 23.22 1.95
CA GLY A 636 3.07 23.02 2.32
C GLY A 636 4.02 23.01 1.12
N PHE A 637 3.46 22.79 -0.08
CA PHE A 637 4.19 22.70 -1.34
C PHE A 637 3.35 23.33 -2.47
N VAL A 638 3.98 24.10 -3.35
CA VAL A 638 3.36 24.66 -4.57
C VAL A 638 4.35 24.59 -5.73
N THR A 639 3.86 24.24 -6.92
CA THR A 639 4.56 24.37 -8.20
C THR A 639 3.70 25.22 -9.13
N VAL A 640 4.27 26.26 -9.73
CA VAL A 640 3.66 27.01 -10.84
C VAL A 640 4.54 26.85 -12.07
N LEU A 641 3.97 26.35 -13.15
CA LEU A 641 4.60 26.25 -14.46
C LEU A 641 4.14 27.44 -15.32
N LEU A 642 5.12 28.21 -15.78
CA LEU A 642 4.96 29.32 -16.70
C LEU A 642 5.60 29.00 -18.05
N GLU A 643 5.08 29.62 -19.11
CA GLU A 643 5.75 29.68 -20.42
C GLU A 643 6.76 30.85 -20.49
#